data_AF-A0A4Y8WP41-F1
#
_entry.id   AF-A0A4Y8WP41-F1
#
_cell.length_a   1.000
_cell.length_b   1.000
_cell.length_c   1.000
_cell.angle_alpha   90.00
_cell.angle_beta   90.00
_cell.angle_gamma   90.00
#
_symmetry.space_group_name_H-M   'P 1'
#
loop_
_entity.id
_entity.type
_entity.pdbx_description
1 polymer ?
#
loop_
_entity_poly.entity_id
_entity_poly.type
_entity_poly.pdbx_seq_one_letter_code
_entity_poly.pdbx_strand_id
1 'polypeptide(L)'
;MKLTDLSALLGGAIPTEDREIELLLTDSRSLTFPQSTLFFALVTPRGDGHSYIPQLYNEGVRAFVVSKAIEGTYPGAVFIQVPDTLEALQTVGQARRAQLAMPILAITGSNGKTTTKELLYQLLSPTLSVGRSPRSYNSQIGVPLSLWGLEDTQALGIIEAGISRPGEMARLEAIIRPTYGAITNIGEAHQQHFESLEQKVAEKLQLFRNCRTLCAPYDNPLIRTQIETMGLAPKTLYWSREWSGATLFIQSQEYHPTGVTITGTLARQRIVLELPFLDQGTIDDTLLTLLIASQIAPQAVATLEQFAHLKPITMRLEVLEGKGQMLLINDSYNSDYDSLRTALDFMKRRNPEGLPTALILSDMEDSSHNTGELYARVAQLLGQYHIDRLYLVGQRIVEQRALFRQVDGWFPDWASLDKGLPYSLLAGHIVLLKGSNSSQFGRVIENWKVQTHQTILSINLTRLAHNYHTLRTKLPKGMGTICMIKANGYGAGAYEVARTLERAGTDYLAVAVVDEGRTLREQGIKSPILVMNPELSAFRQLIWNGLEPEIFSLEMLQAFSQAAETYGDRILPIHLKWNTGMNRLGLMPHEVAEVVDLLHRSHSIRVESIFTHLAAADDPSEDDFTRTQLARLDEVQQRLEAGLGYSVRKHALNTAGAIRFPEYRSDYVRLGIGLYGITPLAQDEMGLEPIATLTTQILQVQELDPGETVGYSRKGKIERHSRIGIIPVGYADGLPRLLGNGQITFRLPDGTLVPTIGNICMDTLMLDLTDAPSAVAGTEVTLFGDGLPITRLSDACQTIPYEILSRLSSRIARQYYSE
;
A
#
# COMPACT_ATOMS: atom_id res chain seq x y z
N MET A 1 -9.58 18.90 24.48
CA MET A 1 -10.72 19.86 24.65
C MET A 1 -11.82 19.18 25.45
N LYS A 2 -12.66 19.94 26.17
CA LYS A 2 -13.77 19.37 26.95
C LYS A 2 -14.94 18.93 26.06
N LEU A 3 -15.64 17.87 26.47
CA LEU A 3 -16.80 17.34 25.75
C LEU A 3 -17.96 18.34 25.70
N THR A 4 -18.13 19.16 26.75
CA THR A 4 -19.13 20.24 26.74
C THR A 4 -18.88 21.25 25.63
N ASP A 5 -17.62 21.64 25.42
CA ASP A 5 -17.24 22.63 24.41
C ASP A 5 -17.44 22.06 23.00
N LEU A 6 -17.10 20.78 22.80
CA LEU A 6 -17.31 20.08 21.55
C LEU A 6 -18.81 19.91 21.22
N SER A 7 -19.63 19.61 22.23
CA SER A 7 -21.09 19.51 22.04
C SER A 7 -21.69 20.88 21.68
N ALA A 8 -21.29 21.93 22.38
CA ALA A 8 -21.73 23.30 22.09
C ALA A 8 -21.29 23.75 20.68
N LEU A 9 -20.05 23.46 20.28
CA LEU A 9 -19.52 23.75 18.94
C LEU A 9 -20.32 23.07 17.83
N LEU A 10 -20.75 21.83 18.06
CA LEU A 10 -21.47 21.01 17.08
C LEU A 10 -23.00 21.18 17.16
N GLY A 11 -23.50 22.05 18.05
CA GLY A 11 -24.94 22.28 18.23
C GLY A 11 -25.67 21.11 18.90
N GLY A 12 -24.96 20.26 19.63
CA GLY A 12 -25.50 19.13 20.38
C GLY A 12 -26.00 19.51 21.77
N ALA A 13 -26.70 18.58 22.42
CA ALA A 13 -27.12 18.73 23.81
C ALA A 13 -25.89 18.75 24.75
N ILE A 14 -25.89 19.65 25.73
CA ILE A 14 -24.80 19.75 26.71
C ILE A 14 -24.80 18.46 27.56
N PRO A 15 -23.69 17.70 27.61
CA PRO A 15 -23.61 16.49 28.40
C PRO A 15 -23.73 16.80 29.90
N THR A 16 -24.35 15.90 30.66
CA THR A 16 -24.47 16.02 32.13
C THR A 16 -23.15 15.77 32.85
N GLU A 17 -22.25 14.99 32.25
CA GLU A 17 -20.89 14.76 32.73
C GLU A 17 -19.88 15.29 31.70
N ASP A 18 -19.09 16.28 32.11
CA ASP A 18 -17.99 16.80 31.30
C ASP A 18 -16.75 15.93 31.45
N ARG A 19 -15.98 15.79 30.38
CA ARG A 19 -14.72 15.03 30.35
C ARG A 19 -13.80 15.60 29.30
N GLU A 20 -12.50 15.40 29.52
CA GLU A 20 -11.50 15.78 28.54
C GLU A 20 -11.46 14.75 27.41
N ILE A 21 -11.60 15.24 26.17
CA ILE A 21 -11.39 14.46 24.97
C ILE A 21 -9.95 14.66 24.53
N GLU A 22 -9.20 13.56 24.56
CA GLU A 22 -7.82 13.49 24.12
C GLU A 22 -7.74 12.94 22.69
N LEU A 23 -8.68 12.06 22.30
CA LEU A 23 -8.57 11.30 21.06
C LEU A 23 -9.86 11.39 20.22
N LEU A 24 -9.70 11.71 18.94
CA LEU A 24 -10.78 11.59 17.95
C LEU A 24 -10.62 10.27 17.21
N LEU A 25 -11.66 9.44 17.22
CA LEU A 25 -11.63 8.11 16.61
C LEU A 25 -12.63 8.03 15.45
N THR A 26 -12.17 7.53 14.31
CA THR A 26 -13.00 7.28 13.11
C THR A 26 -13.02 5.81 12.67
N ASP A 27 -12.12 4.98 13.23
CA ASP A 27 -12.01 3.54 12.96
C ASP A 27 -12.01 2.78 14.29
N SER A 28 -13.05 1.98 14.51
CA SER A 28 -13.26 1.25 15.77
C SER A 28 -12.10 0.33 16.14
N ARG A 29 -11.34 -0.16 15.16
CA ARG A 29 -10.20 -1.07 15.37
C ARG A 29 -8.98 -0.40 16.01
N SER A 30 -8.95 0.93 16.03
CA SER A 30 -7.83 1.73 16.54
C SER A 30 -8.07 2.25 17.96
N LEU A 31 -9.07 1.71 18.67
CA LEU A 31 -9.38 2.13 20.04
C LEU A 31 -8.22 1.79 21.00
N THR A 32 -7.82 2.80 21.78
CA THR A 32 -6.72 2.74 22.77
C THR A 32 -7.14 3.32 24.12
N PHE A 33 -7.76 4.52 24.14
CA PHE A 33 -8.21 5.22 25.35
C PHE A 33 -9.73 5.43 25.35
N PRO A 34 -10.56 4.43 25.73
CA PRO A 34 -12.01 4.52 25.57
C PRO A 34 -12.67 5.70 26.28
N GLN A 35 -12.19 6.04 27.48
CA GLN A 35 -12.84 7.06 28.32
C GLN A 35 -12.60 8.50 27.84
N SER A 36 -11.47 8.77 27.18
CA SER A 36 -11.09 10.07 26.60
C SER A 36 -11.27 10.14 25.08
N THR A 37 -11.94 9.14 24.49
CA THR A 37 -12.22 9.08 23.05
C THR A 37 -13.59 9.69 22.71
N LEU A 38 -13.60 10.50 21.65
CA LEU A 38 -14.81 10.90 20.92
C LEU A 38 -14.85 10.16 19.58
N PHE A 39 -15.84 9.28 19.39
CA PHE A 39 -16.00 8.51 18.15
C PHE A 39 -16.87 9.25 17.15
N PHE A 40 -16.37 9.47 15.93
CA PHE A 40 -17.14 9.99 14.80
C PHE A 40 -17.65 8.83 13.95
N ALA A 41 -18.96 8.60 13.97
CA ALA A 41 -19.62 7.55 13.21
C ALA A 41 -19.77 7.96 11.73
N LEU A 42 -18.65 7.99 11.00
CA LEU A 42 -18.63 8.42 9.59
C LEU A 42 -19.44 7.48 8.69
N VAL A 43 -20.22 8.07 7.78
CA VAL A 43 -20.91 7.35 6.71
C VAL A 43 -20.09 7.49 5.43
N THR A 44 -19.70 6.36 4.85
CA THR A 44 -18.90 6.31 3.62
C THR A 44 -19.60 5.42 2.58
N PRO A 45 -19.23 5.47 1.30
CA PRO A 45 -19.75 4.53 0.30
C PRO A 45 -19.47 3.05 0.63
N ARG A 46 -18.50 2.76 1.51
CA ARG A 46 -18.06 1.41 1.88
C ARG A 46 -18.68 0.89 3.17
N GLY A 47 -19.33 1.74 3.96
CA GLY A 47 -19.83 1.34 5.27
C GLY A 47 -20.29 2.50 6.13
N ASP A 48 -20.97 2.13 7.21
CA ASP A 48 -21.63 3.03 8.13
C ASP A 48 -21.04 2.87 9.54
N GLY A 49 -20.31 3.88 10.00
CA GLY A 49 -19.63 3.89 11.30
C GLY A 49 -20.56 3.69 12.50
N HIS A 50 -21.86 3.96 12.35
CA HIS A 50 -22.85 3.78 13.41
C HIS A 50 -22.99 2.31 13.83
N SER A 51 -22.70 1.37 12.93
CA SER A 51 -22.74 -0.07 13.21
C SER A 51 -21.76 -0.52 14.31
N TYR A 52 -20.71 0.27 14.58
CA TYR A 52 -19.69 -0.06 15.58
C TYR A 52 -19.96 0.53 16.97
N ILE A 53 -21.02 1.34 17.12
CA ILE A 53 -21.37 1.99 18.40
C ILE A 53 -21.59 0.96 19.53
N PRO A 54 -22.35 -0.14 19.34
CA PRO A 54 -22.56 -1.12 20.41
C PRO A 54 -21.24 -1.72 20.92
N GLN A 55 -20.35 -2.07 19.99
CA GLN A 55 -19.03 -2.62 20.34
C GLN A 55 -18.19 -1.59 21.11
N LEU A 56 -18.05 -0.38 20.58
CA LEU A 56 -17.24 0.67 21.20
C LEU A 56 -17.78 1.10 22.57
N TYR A 57 -19.10 1.13 22.74
CA TYR A 57 -19.72 1.37 24.04
C TYR A 57 -19.34 0.29 25.05
N ASN A 58 -19.39 -0.98 24.65
CA ASN A 58 -18.99 -2.10 25.52
C ASN A 58 -17.50 -2.05 25.86
N GLU A 59 -16.66 -1.54 24.95
CA GLU A 59 -15.22 -1.32 25.17
C GLU A 59 -14.93 -0.06 26.02
N GLY A 60 -15.95 0.70 26.42
CA GLY A 60 -15.84 1.81 27.38
C GLY A 60 -15.94 3.22 26.78
N VAL A 61 -16.16 3.36 25.47
CA VAL A 61 -16.40 4.66 24.84
C VAL A 61 -17.74 5.22 25.29
N ARG A 62 -17.78 6.51 25.60
CA ARG A 62 -18.98 7.20 26.09
C ARG A 62 -19.35 8.44 25.31
N ALA A 63 -18.54 8.90 24.35
CA ALA A 63 -18.84 10.08 23.56
C ALA A 63 -18.86 9.73 22.07
N PHE A 64 -19.96 10.05 21.40
CA PHE A 64 -20.22 9.68 20.02
C PHE A 64 -20.78 10.88 19.24
N VAL A 65 -20.27 11.12 18.03
CA VAL A 65 -20.85 12.04 17.04
C VAL A 65 -21.52 11.20 15.96
N VAL A 66 -22.82 11.44 15.73
CA VAL A 66 -23.68 10.58 14.92
C VAL A 66 -24.53 11.41 13.97
N SER A 67 -24.83 10.89 12.78
CA SER A 67 -25.73 11.56 11.82
C SER A 67 -27.18 11.09 11.88
N LYS A 68 -27.45 10.02 12.61
CA LYS A 68 -28.79 9.44 12.78
C LYS A 68 -29.06 9.09 14.24
N ALA A 69 -30.34 8.99 14.58
CA ALA A 69 -30.77 8.51 15.90
C ALA A 69 -30.25 7.08 16.13
N ILE A 70 -29.78 6.81 17.34
CA ILE A 70 -29.25 5.50 17.72
C ILE A 70 -30.34 4.70 18.42
N GLU A 71 -30.58 3.48 17.93
CA GLU A 71 -31.50 2.53 18.56
C GLU A 71 -30.83 1.83 19.75
N GLY A 72 -31.57 1.66 20.85
CA GLY A 72 -31.12 1.03 22.08
C GLY A 72 -30.84 2.01 23.23
N THR A 73 -30.57 1.47 24.41
CA THR A 73 -30.26 2.25 25.62
C THR A 73 -28.78 2.17 25.95
N TYR A 74 -28.10 3.32 25.98
CA TYR A 74 -26.67 3.44 26.30
C TYR A 74 -26.48 4.38 27.52
N PRO A 75 -26.69 3.89 28.75
CA PRO A 75 -26.53 4.72 29.94
C PRO A 75 -25.15 5.38 30.04
N GLY A 76 -25.12 6.67 30.36
CA GLY A 76 -23.89 7.46 30.49
C GLY A 76 -23.16 7.75 29.16
N ALA A 77 -23.70 7.34 28.02
CA ALA A 77 -23.19 7.76 26.73
C ALA A 77 -23.82 9.09 26.29
N VAL A 78 -23.01 9.92 25.65
CA VAL A 78 -23.38 11.20 25.06
C VAL A 78 -23.35 11.02 23.54
N PHE A 79 -24.48 11.31 22.89
CA PHE A 79 -24.62 11.32 21.44
C PHE A 79 -24.81 12.76 20.97
N ILE A 80 -23.83 13.29 20.25
CA ILE A 80 -23.89 14.57 19.57
C ILE A 80 -24.44 14.29 18.17
N GLN A 81 -25.74 14.51 17.99
CA GLN A 81 -26.38 14.30 16.70
C GLN A 81 -26.18 15.53 15.80
N VAL A 82 -25.63 15.30 14.61
CA VAL A 82 -25.33 16.33 13.60
C VAL A 82 -25.90 15.92 12.24
N PRO A 83 -26.10 16.84 11.28
CA PRO A 83 -26.54 16.45 9.94
C PRO A 83 -25.50 15.62 9.18
N ASP A 84 -24.22 15.98 9.31
CA ASP A 84 -23.10 15.31 8.64
C ASP A 84 -21.91 15.17 9.61
N THR A 85 -21.52 13.93 9.89
CA THR A 85 -20.42 13.61 10.81
C THR A 85 -19.03 13.97 10.27
N LEU A 86 -18.85 14.00 8.94
CA LEU A 86 -17.59 14.42 8.32
C LEU A 86 -17.46 15.94 8.43
N GLU A 87 -18.51 16.69 8.13
CA GLU A 87 -18.51 18.15 8.31
C GLU A 87 -18.27 18.50 9.79
N ALA A 88 -18.90 17.80 10.73
CA ALA A 88 -18.66 17.96 12.15
C ALA A 88 -17.18 17.71 12.54
N LEU A 89 -16.56 16.64 12.02
CA LEU A 89 -15.13 16.38 12.23
C LEU A 89 -14.26 17.54 11.72
N GLN A 90 -14.61 18.09 10.56
CA GLN A 90 -13.91 19.23 9.96
C GLN A 90 -14.09 20.50 10.80
N THR A 91 -15.29 20.76 11.33
CA THR A 91 -15.55 21.87 12.26
C THR A 91 -14.73 21.75 13.53
N VAL A 92 -14.62 20.54 14.10
CA VAL A 92 -13.74 20.30 15.26
C VAL A 92 -12.28 20.56 14.91
N GLY A 93 -11.82 20.12 13.73
CA GLY A 93 -10.48 20.45 13.22
C GLY A 93 -10.23 21.95 13.08
N GLN A 94 -11.21 22.70 12.55
CA GLN A 94 -11.16 24.16 12.44
C GLN A 94 -11.07 24.85 13.80
N ALA A 95 -11.87 24.41 14.77
CA ALA A 95 -11.84 24.93 16.12
C ALA A 95 -10.50 24.67 16.81
N ARG A 96 -9.94 23.45 16.64
CA ARG A 96 -8.60 23.15 17.14
C ARG A 96 -7.55 24.04 16.48
N ARG A 97 -7.58 24.19 15.15
CA ARG A 97 -6.66 25.09 14.43
C ARG A 97 -6.71 26.52 14.95
N ALA A 98 -7.87 27.03 15.33
CA ALA A 98 -8.03 28.37 15.87
C ALA A 98 -7.40 28.55 17.27
N GLN A 99 -7.26 27.47 18.04
CA GLN A 99 -6.57 27.48 19.34
C GLN A 99 -5.04 27.38 19.21
N LEU A 100 -4.56 26.83 18.10
CA LEU A 100 -3.14 26.68 17.81
C LEU A 100 -2.50 28.02 17.43
N ALA A 101 -1.62 28.53 18.31
CA ALA A 101 -0.90 29.78 18.10
C ALA A 101 0.32 29.64 17.17
N MET A 102 0.88 28.44 17.05
CA MET A 102 2.08 28.21 16.22
C MET A 102 1.78 28.37 14.73
N PRO A 103 2.78 28.76 13.91
CA PRO A 103 2.63 28.73 12.46
C PRO A 103 2.41 27.30 11.95
N ILE A 104 1.57 27.18 10.91
CA ILE A 104 1.36 25.92 10.18
C ILE A 104 1.99 26.02 8.79
N LEU A 105 2.84 25.07 8.46
CA LEU A 105 3.28 24.79 7.10
C LEU A 105 2.37 23.75 6.48
N ALA A 106 1.73 24.07 5.36
CA ALA A 106 0.98 23.11 4.58
C ALA A 106 1.72 22.68 3.31
N ILE A 107 1.79 21.38 3.06
CA ILE A 107 2.47 20.78 1.91
C ILE A 107 1.44 20.08 1.01
N THR A 108 1.42 20.42 -0.27
CA THR A 108 0.61 19.70 -1.27
C THR A 108 1.43 19.39 -2.53
N GLY A 109 0.84 18.56 -3.40
CA GLY A 109 1.45 18.10 -4.64
C GLY A 109 0.87 16.76 -5.08
N SER A 110 1.34 16.25 -6.20
CA SER A 110 1.02 14.90 -6.66
C SER A 110 1.91 13.89 -5.94
N ASN A 111 3.23 14.05 -6.04
CA ASN A 111 4.22 13.21 -5.35
C ASN A 111 5.10 14.06 -4.41
N GLY A 112 5.88 13.46 -3.53
CA GLY A 112 6.87 14.16 -2.69
C GLY A 112 6.35 14.88 -1.43
N LYS A 113 5.02 14.87 -1.18
CA LYS A 113 4.42 15.49 0.03
C LYS A 113 4.99 14.92 1.33
N THR A 114 4.91 13.59 1.45
CA THR A 114 5.45 12.84 2.59
C THR A 114 6.95 13.02 2.66
N THR A 115 7.65 12.87 1.54
CA THR A 115 9.10 13.04 1.46
C THR A 115 9.54 14.39 2.02
N THR A 116 8.96 15.48 1.51
CA THR A 116 9.24 16.85 1.96
C THR A 116 8.94 17.06 3.45
N LYS A 117 7.78 16.59 3.94
CA LYS A 117 7.41 16.72 5.37
C LYS A 117 8.46 16.08 6.28
N GLU A 118 8.88 14.88 5.92
CA GLU A 118 9.80 14.07 6.72
C GLU A 118 11.24 14.59 6.66
N LEU A 119 11.71 15.04 5.50
CA LEU A 119 13.00 15.73 5.36
C LEU A 119 13.02 17.01 6.20
N LEU A 120 11.94 17.80 6.18
CA LEU A 120 11.81 18.97 7.05
C LEU A 120 11.85 18.61 8.53
N TYR A 121 11.17 17.53 8.94
CA TYR A 121 11.20 17.09 10.33
C TYR A 121 12.62 16.68 10.76
N GLN A 122 13.35 15.93 9.93
CA GLN A 122 14.75 15.56 10.21
C GLN A 122 15.65 16.78 10.42
N LEU A 123 15.47 17.83 9.61
CA LEU A 123 16.29 19.04 9.70
C LEU A 123 15.93 19.94 10.88
N LEU A 124 14.63 20.06 11.18
CA LEU A 124 14.13 21.06 12.11
C LEU A 124 13.99 20.54 13.55
N SER A 125 13.60 19.28 13.73
CA SER A 125 13.35 18.69 15.06
C SER A 125 14.53 18.76 16.07
N PRO A 126 15.81 18.77 15.65
CA PRO A 126 16.93 18.93 16.59
C PRO A 126 17.02 20.31 17.25
N THR A 127 16.44 21.35 16.62
CA THR A 127 16.57 22.74 17.07
C THR A 127 15.23 23.44 17.32
N LEU A 128 14.14 22.84 16.84
CA LEU A 128 12.79 23.38 16.91
C LEU A 128 11.82 22.27 17.31
N SER A 129 10.90 22.54 18.23
CA SER A 129 9.80 21.60 18.50
C SER A 129 8.82 21.62 17.33
N VAL A 130 8.71 20.51 16.61
CA VAL A 130 7.92 20.38 15.38
C VAL A 130 6.86 19.30 15.53
N GLY A 131 5.60 19.67 15.44
CA GLY A 131 4.49 18.74 15.24
C GLY A 131 4.21 18.51 13.77
N ARG A 132 3.66 17.34 13.42
CA ARG A 132 3.40 17.01 12.01
C ARG A 132 2.30 15.96 11.85
N SER A 133 1.71 15.90 10.65
CA SER A 133 0.70 14.88 10.36
C SER A 133 1.27 13.46 10.47
N PRO A 134 0.58 12.53 11.18
CA PRO A 134 1.00 11.14 11.25
C PRO A 134 0.74 10.42 9.92
N ARG A 135 1.69 9.58 9.48
CA ARG A 135 1.58 8.82 8.21
C ARG A 135 1.25 9.74 7.02
N SER A 136 0.37 9.33 6.11
CA SER A 136 -0.17 10.08 4.97
C SER A 136 -1.55 10.69 5.27
N TYR A 137 -1.81 11.12 6.51
CA TYR A 137 -3.08 11.74 6.90
C TYR A 137 -3.24 13.12 6.26
N ASN A 138 -3.65 13.13 5.00
CA ASN A 138 -3.71 14.33 4.16
C ASN A 138 -5.10 14.56 3.53
N SER A 139 -6.07 13.70 3.82
CA SER A 139 -7.43 13.76 3.27
C SER A 139 -8.39 14.61 4.11
N GLN A 140 -9.64 14.72 3.64
CA GLN A 140 -10.77 15.37 4.32
C GLN A 140 -11.00 14.86 5.76
N ILE A 141 -10.60 13.62 6.05
CA ILE A 141 -10.67 13.00 7.38
C ILE A 141 -9.33 13.11 8.11
N GLY A 142 -8.22 12.87 7.41
CA GLY A 142 -6.88 12.82 8.02
C GLY A 142 -6.39 14.17 8.55
N VAL A 143 -6.72 15.27 7.87
CA VAL A 143 -6.26 16.62 8.24
C VAL A 143 -6.83 17.08 9.60
N PRO A 144 -8.14 16.99 9.88
CA PRO A 144 -8.67 17.28 11.21
C PRO A 144 -8.01 16.45 12.32
N LEU A 145 -7.78 15.16 12.08
CA LEU A 145 -7.12 14.27 13.04
C LEU A 145 -5.65 14.67 13.27
N SER A 146 -4.97 15.13 12.21
CA SER A 146 -3.58 15.59 12.29
C SER A 146 -3.45 16.87 13.12
N LEU A 147 -4.36 17.83 12.93
CA LEU A 147 -4.40 19.06 13.72
C LEU A 147 -4.76 18.80 15.18
N TRP A 148 -5.64 17.81 15.42
CA TRP A 148 -5.98 17.39 16.78
C TRP A 148 -4.78 16.88 17.56
N GLY A 149 -3.90 16.13 16.89
CA GLY A 149 -2.68 15.59 17.50
C GLY A 149 -1.55 16.60 17.73
N LEU A 150 -1.67 17.85 17.28
CA LEU A 150 -0.67 18.89 17.56
C LEU A 150 -0.78 19.39 19.00
N GLU A 151 0.36 19.64 19.62
CA GLU A 151 0.47 20.15 20.99
C GLU A 151 0.80 21.65 20.99
N ASP A 152 0.22 22.40 21.92
CA ASP A 152 0.37 23.88 21.98
C ASP A 152 1.82 24.32 22.29
N THR A 153 2.65 23.40 22.79
CA THR A 153 4.08 23.59 23.08
C THR A 153 4.96 23.59 21.83
N GLN A 154 4.44 23.11 20.70
CA GLN A 154 5.20 23.01 19.45
C GLN A 154 5.37 24.38 18.80
N ALA A 155 6.55 24.62 18.24
CA ALA A 155 6.90 25.89 17.60
C ALA A 155 6.51 25.93 16.10
N LEU A 156 6.25 24.78 15.48
CA LEU A 156 5.82 24.64 14.09
C LEU A 156 4.94 23.40 13.93
N GLY A 157 3.84 23.52 13.18
CA GLY A 157 3.08 22.36 12.70
C GLY A 157 3.26 22.13 11.19
N ILE A 158 3.55 20.90 10.76
CA ILE A 158 3.67 20.53 9.34
C ILE A 158 2.53 19.59 8.93
N ILE A 159 1.63 20.07 8.07
CA ILE A 159 0.42 19.35 7.67
C ILE A 159 0.44 19.08 6.17
N GLU A 160 0.25 17.83 5.78
CA GLU A 160 0.03 17.47 4.38
C GLU A 160 -1.43 17.67 3.98
N ALA A 161 -1.64 18.10 2.74
CA ALA A 161 -2.96 18.21 2.13
C ALA A 161 -2.98 17.50 0.77
N GLY A 162 -3.90 16.56 0.62
CA GLY A 162 -4.15 15.77 -0.57
C GLY A 162 -5.59 15.95 -1.05
N ILE A 163 -5.78 15.91 -2.36
CA ILE A 163 -7.09 15.97 -3.00
C ILE A 163 -7.19 14.88 -4.05
N SER A 164 -8.39 14.36 -4.18
CA SER A 164 -8.80 13.38 -5.18
C SER A 164 -9.83 13.94 -6.15
N ARG A 165 -10.59 14.98 -5.76
CA ARG A 165 -11.66 15.59 -6.55
C ARG A 165 -11.64 17.12 -6.48
N PRO A 166 -12.22 17.82 -7.47
CA PRO A 166 -12.45 19.27 -7.40
C PRO A 166 -13.31 19.67 -6.18
N GLY A 167 -13.05 20.86 -5.63
CA GLY A 167 -13.74 21.42 -4.47
C GLY A 167 -13.28 20.91 -3.09
N GLU A 168 -12.36 19.95 -3.05
CA GLU A 168 -11.82 19.40 -1.80
C GLU A 168 -10.80 20.33 -1.15
N MET A 169 -10.01 21.08 -1.93
CA MET A 169 -8.90 21.87 -1.38
C MET A 169 -9.39 23.09 -0.61
N ALA A 170 -10.47 23.73 -1.07
CA ALA A 170 -11.08 24.85 -0.35
C ALA A 170 -11.52 24.44 1.07
N ARG A 171 -12.03 23.22 1.24
CA ARG A 171 -12.40 22.67 2.55
C ARG A 171 -11.16 22.45 3.43
N LEU A 172 -10.10 21.89 2.85
CA LEU A 172 -8.83 21.70 3.59
C LEU A 172 -8.20 23.04 3.98
N GLU A 173 -8.25 24.05 3.11
CA GLU A 173 -7.74 25.39 3.43
C GLU A 173 -8.46 26.00 4.63
N ALA A 174 -9.79 25.89 4.67
CA ALA A 174 -10.59 26.38 5.78
C ALA A 174 -10.22 25.74 7.13
N ILE A 175 -9.81 24.46 7.10
CA ILE A 175 -9.37 23.67 8.25
C ILE A 175 -7.91 23.99 8.63
N ILE A 176 -6.99 24.01 7.66
CA ILE A 176 -5.54 24.11 7.90
C ILE A 176 -5.11 25.54 8.19
N ARG A 177 -5.69 26.53 7.48
CA ARG A 177 -5.31 27.95 7.54
C ARG A 177 -3.79 28.15 7.59
N PRO A 178 -3.07 27.75 6.53
CA PRO A 178 -1.62 27.69 6.56
C PRO A 178 -0.98 29.08 6.68
N THR A 179 0.05 29.18 7.51
CA THR A 179 0.94 30.35 7.54
C THR A 179 1.93 30.28 6.40
N TYR A 180 2.49 29.09 6.16
CA TYR A 180 3.43 28.81 5.07
C TYR A 180 2.84 27.74 4.15
N GLY A 181 3.08 27.86 2.85
CA GLY A 181 2.66 26.90 1.85
C GLY A 181 3.85 26.31 1.10
N ALA A 182 3.75 25.06 0.70
CA ALA A 182 4.68 24.43 -0.21
C ALA A 182 3.95 23.56 -1.22
N ILE A 183 4.30 23.72 -2.49
CA ILE A 183 3.87 22.82 -3.56
C ILE A 183 5.10 22.06 -4.08
N THR A 184 5.01 20.73 -4.08
CA THR A 184 6.08 19.85 -4.56
C THR A 184 6.06 19.76 -6.09
N ASN A 185 5.62 18.65 -6.67
CA ASN A 185 5.45 18.45 -8.10
C ASN A 185 3.98 18.19 -8.48
N ILE A 186 3.71 18.29 -9.78
CA ILE A 186 2.44 17.92 -10.39
C ILE A 186 2.69 16.76 -11.36
N GLY A 187 1.87 15.71 -11.24
CA GLY A 187 1.90 14.53 -12.09
C GLY A 187 0.51 13.90 -12.19
N GLU A 188 0.40 12.69 -12.74
CA GLU A 188 -0.88 12.08 -13.15
C GLU A 188 -1.77 11.56 -12.00
N ALA A 189 -1.28 11.49 -10.75
CA ALA A 189 -2.04 10.93 -9.63
C ALA A 189 -3.43 11.58 -9.43
N HIS A 190 -4.52 10.81 -9.50
CA HIS A 190 -5.93 11.28 -9.46
C HIS A 190 -6.38 12.17 -10.62
N GLN A 191 -5.66 12.19 -11.74
CA GLN A 191 -6.00 13.04 -12.90
C GLN A 191 -7.40 12.76 -13.45
N GLN A 192 -7.91 11.52 -13.35
CA GLN A 192 -9.21 11.13 -13.90
C GLN A 192 -10.43 11.91 -13.38
N HIS A 193 -10.28 12.65 -12.27
CA HIS A 193 -11.35 13.44 -11.67
C HIS A 193 -11.26 14.93 -11.99
N PHE A 194 -10.25 15.34 -12.76
CA PHE A 194 -10.03 16.71 -13.18
C PHE A 194 -10.14 16.81 -14.70
N GLU A 195 -10.74 17.88 -15.19
CA GLU A 195 -10.90 18.18 -16.61
C GLU A 195 -9.54 18.41 -17.30
N SER A 196 -8.56 18.92 -16.56
CA SER A 196 -7.21 19.16 -17.05
C SER A 196 -6.17 19.21 -15.92
N LEU A 197 -4.88 19.17 -16.27
CA LEU A 197 -3.80 19.33 -15.29
C LEU A 197 -3.81 20.74 -14.69
N GLU A 198 -4.16 21.75 -15.48
CA GLU A 198 -4.32 23.14 -15.05
C GLU A 198 -5.41 23.27 -13.98
N GLN A 199 -6.58 22.64 -14.19
CA GLN A 199 -7.65 22.63 -13.19
C GLN A 199 -7.17 22.01 -11.88
N LYS A 200 -6.40 20.92 -11.95
CA LYS A 200 -5.84 20.25 -10.78
C LYS A 200 -4.80 21.10 -10.05
N VAL A 201 -3.93 21.77 -10.78
CA VAL A 201 -2.97 22.73 -10.19
C VAL A 201 -3.72 23.88 -9.52
N ALA A 202 -4.73 24.44 -10.20
CA ALA A 202 -5.57 25.51 -9.69
C ALA A 202 -6.27 25.10 -8.39
N GLU A 203 -6.85 23.90 -8.35
CA GLU A 203 -7.47 23.33 -7.16
C GLU A 203 -6.45 23.19 -6.02
N LYS A 204 -5.25 22.64 -6.27
CA LYS A 204 -4.22 22.51 -5.24
C LYS A 204 -3.74 23.85 -4.68
N LEU A 205 -3.56 24.84 -5.55
CA LEU A 205 -3.11 26.18 -5.16
C LEU A 205 -4.15 26.96 -4.34
N GLN A 206 -5.41 26.52 -4.29
CA GLN A 206 -6.41 27.13 -3.41
C GLN A 206 -5.98 27.08 -1.93
N LEU A 207 -5.21 26.06 -1.53
CA LEU A 207 -4.67 25.91 -0.19
C LEU A 207 -3.85 27.11 0.27
N PHE A 208 -3.26 27.84 -0.67
CA PHE A 208 -2.28 28.89 -0.39
C PHE A 208 -2.84 30.29 -0.57
N ARG A 209 -4.16 30.45 -0.80
CA ARG A 209 -4.79 31.77 -1.00
C ARG A 209 -4.46 32.75 0.12
N ASN A 210 -4.47 32.29 1.37
CA ASN A 210 -4.28 33.14 2.55
C ASN A 210 -2.92 32.94 3.25
N CYS A 211 -2.03 32.08 2.73
CA CYS A 211 -0.71 31.91 3.36
C CYS A 211 0.16 33.17 3.19
N ARG A 212 1.12 33.35 4.12
CA ARG A 212 2.09 34.45 4.11
C ARG A 212 3.16 34.26 3.04
N THR A 213 3.64 33.03 2.88
CA THR A 213 4.71 32.68 1.94
C THR A 213 4.40 31.33 1.32
N LEU A 214 4.65 31.21 0.01
CA LEU A 214 4.55 29.97 -0.75
C LEU A 214 5.93 29.59 -1.27
N CYS A 215 6.36 28.35 -1.11
CA CYS A 215 7.56 27.78 -1.72
C CYS A 215 7.15 26.87 -2.88
N ALA A 216 7.74 27.07 -4.07
CA ALA A 216 7.37 26.33 -5.28
C ALA A 216 8.58 26.09 -6.20
N PRO A 217 8.56 25.05 -7.06
CA PRO A 217 9.49 24.93 -8.16
C PRO A 217 9.14 25.93 -9.27
N TYR A 218 10.11 26.70 -9.74
CA TYR A 218 9.93 27.60 -10.88
C TYR A 218 9.87 26.84 -12.22
N ASP A 219 10.61 25.74 -12.31
CA ASP A 219 10.87 24.99 -13.54
C ASP A 219 9.63 24.23 -14.03
N ASN A 220 8.56 24.17 -13.22
CA ASN A 220 7.28 23.62 -13.64
C ASN A 220 6.39 24.72 -14.23
N PRO A 221 6.18 24.76 -15.56
CA PRO A 221 5.45 25.85 -16.20
C PRO A 221 3.96 25.89 -15.81
N LEU A 222 3.34 24.74 -15.51
CA LEU A 222 1.94 24.68 -15.07
C LEU A 222 1.76 25.33 -13.70
N ILE A 223 2.64 24.97 -12.74
CA ILE A 223 2.65 25.57 -11.41
C ILE A 223 2.90 27.08 -11.51
N ARG A 224 3.93 27.50 -12.25
CA ARG A 224 4.30 28.91 -12.43
C ARG A 224 3.14 29.74 -13.01
N THR A 225 2.58 29.30 -14.13
CA THR A 225 1.50 30.01 -14.82
C THR A 225 0.27 30.14 -13.93
N GLN A 226 -0.06 29.10 -13.16
CA GLN A 226 -1.22 29.12 -12.29
C GLN A 226 -0.99 29.99 -11.03
N ILE A 227 0.24 30.01 -10.48
CA ILE A 227 0.62 30.93 -9.39
C ILE A 227 0.47 32.40 -9.84
N GLU A 228 0.87 32.72 -11.07
CA GLU A 228 0.69 34.05 -11.66
C GLU A 228 -0.79 34.38 -11.85
N THR A 229 -1.55 33.46 -12.46
CA THR A 229 -2.99 33.62 -12.75
C THR A 229 -3.81 33.83 -11.47
N MET A 230 -3.44 33.18 -10.37
CA MET A 230 -4.11 33.29 -9.08
C MET A 230 -3.59 34.44 -8.20
N GLY A 231 -2.65 35.27 -8.70
CA GLY A 231 -2.09 36.40 -7.96
C GLY A 231 -1.22 35.99 -6.76
N LEU A 232 -0.69 34.77 -6.74
CA LEU A 232 0.13 34.23 -5.65
C LEU A 232 1.62 34.57 -5.81
N ALA A 233 2.05 35.02 -7.00
CA ALA A 233 3.44 35.32 -7.31
C ALA A 233 4.15 36.27 -6.30
N PRO A 234 3.55 37.38 -5.82
CA PRO A 234 4.23 38.31 -4.91
C PRO A 234 4.69 37.72 -3.58
N LYS A 235 4.09 36.61 -3.16
CA LYS A 235 4.41 35.90 -1.91
C LYS A 235 5.08 34.55 -2.15
N THR A 236 5.43 34.25 -3.40
CA THR A 236 6.05 32.98 -3.78
C THR A 236 7.56 33.13 -3.84
N LEU A 237 8.25 32.22 -3.16
CA LEU A 237 9.68 32.00 -3.27
C LEU A 237 9.91 30.75 -4.10
N TYR A 238 10.89 30.83 -4.98
CA TYR A 238 11.14 29.79 -5.95
C TYR A 238 12.49 29.13 -5.75
N TRP A 239 12.54 27.83 -6.04
CA TRP A 239 13.79 27.16 -6.41
C TRP A 239 13.78 26.85 -7.91
N SER A 240 14.95 26.85 -8.54
CA SER A 240 15.08 26.67 -10.00
C SER A 240 16.46 26.18 -10.40
N ARG A 241 16.53 25.38 -11.46
CA ARG A 241 17.75 25.05 -12.21
C ARG A 241 17.91 25.92 -13.46
N GLU A 242 16.84 26.56 -13.92
CA GLU A 242 16.81 27.29 -15.19
C GLU A 242 16.89 28.81 -15.01
N TRP A 243 16.37 29.34 -13.90
CA TRP A 243 16.22 30.77 -13.66
C TRP A 243 17.09 31.25 -12.51
N SER A 244 18.15 31.98 -12.86
CA SER A 244 19.11 32.57 -11.92
C SER A 244 18.53 33.65 -11.00
N GLY A 245 17.30 34.11 -11.26
CA GLY A 245 16.57 35.04 -10.38
C GLY A 245 15.80 34.34 -9.25
N ALA A 246 15.75 33.01 -9.21
CA ALA A 246 15.09 32.26 -8.16
C ALA A 246 15.73 32.50 -6.79
N THR A 247 14.94 32.34 -5.72
CA THR A 247 15.44 32.46 -4.34
C THR A 247 16.50 31.40 -4.04
N LEU A 248 16.31 30.18 -4.55
CA LEU A 248 17.29 29.11 -4.56
C LEU A 248 17.59 28.74 -6.02
N PHE A 249 18.77 29.10 -6.52
CA PHE A 249 19.19 28.79 -7.88
C PHE A 249 20.28 27.73 -7.89
N ILE A 250 20.12 26.68 -8.68
CA ILE A 250 21.07 25.58 -8.80
C ILE A 250 21.92 25.77 -10.05
N GLN A 251 23.24 25.86 -9.88
CA GLN A 251 24.19 26.10 -10.97
C GLN A 251 24.75 24.80 -11.53
N SER A 252 25.10 23.85 -10.66
CA SER A 252 25.64 22.55 -11.06
C SER A 252 25.31 21.46 -10.05
N GLN A 253 25.33 20.22 -10.53
CA GLN A 253 25.15 19.01 -9.74
C GLN A 253 26.21 17.99 -10.17
N GLU A 254 26.99 17.50 -9.22
CA GLU A 254 28.07 16.54 -9.44
C GLU A 254 27.76 15.25 -8.68
N TYR A 255 27.41 14.20 -9.43
CA TYR A 255 27.07 12.90 -8.87
C TYR A 255 28.33 12.09 -8.52
N HIS A 256 28.27 11.39 -7.40
CA HIS A 256 29.31 10.48 -6.92
C HIS A 256 28.66 9.20 -6.36
N PRO A 257 29.41 8.11 -6.09
CA PRO A 257 28.82 6.80 -5.79
C PRO A 257 27.85 6.75 -4.60
N THR A 258 27.96 7.71 -3.67
CA THR A 258 27.17 7.75 -2.43
C THR A 258 26.24 8.95 -2.33
N GLY A 259 26.11 9.77 -3.39
CA GLY A 259 25.33 11.01 -3.31
C GLY A 259 25.57 12.01 -4.44
N VAL A 260 25.19 13.25 -4.19
CA VAL A 260 25.33 14.37 -5.12
C VAL A 260 25.80 15.62 -4.39
N THR A 261 26.76 16.32 -4.99
CA THR A 261 27.19 17.65 -4.57
C THR A 261 26.48 18.69 -5.43
N ILE A 262 25.74 19.62 -4.81
CA ILE A 262 24.98 20.65 -5.51
C ILE A 262 25.59 22.02 -5.21
N THR A 263 26.00 22.75 -6.25
CA THR A 263 26.47 24.14 -6.14
C THR A 263 25.41 25.10 -6.66
N GLY A 264 25.15 26.17 -5.92
CA GLY A 264 24.13 27.14 -6.29
C GLY A 264 24.19 28.44 -5.50
N THR A 265 23.08 29.19 -5.52
CA THR A 265 22.88 30.36 -4.67
C THR A 265 21.56 30.28 -3.91
N LEU A 266 21.56 30.66 -2.64
CA LEU A 266 20.37 30.86 -1.80
C LEU A 266 20.34 32.31 -1.36
N ALA A 267 19.27 33.04 -1.68
CA ALA A 267 19.17 34.49 -1.46
C ALA A 267 20.41 35.26 -1.97
N ARG A 268 20.92 34.86 -3.15
CA ARG A 268 22.14 35.41 -3.81
C ARG A 268 23.47 35.10 -3.11
N GLN A 269 23.47 34.31 -2.03
CA GLN A 269 24.70 33.83 -1.40
C GLN A 269 25.06 32.46 -1.97
N ARG A 270 26.35 32.24 -2.26
CA ARG A 270 26.82 30.95 -2.78
C ARG A 270 26.63 29.86 -1.72
N ILE A 271 26.10 28.73 -2.14
CA ILE A 271 25.94 27.53 -1.32
C ILE A 271 26.58 26.32 -2.00
N VAL A 272 27.01 25.37 -1.18
CA VAL A 272 27.40 24.02 -1.59
C VAL A 272 26.65 23.07 -0.68
N LEU A 273 25.92 22.12 -1.26
CA LEU A 273 25.03 21.20 -0.56
C LEU A 273 25.43 19.77 -0.89
N GLU A 274 25.79 19.01 0.12
CA GLU A 274 26.09 17.58 -0.01
C GLU A 274 24.85 16.77 0.36
N LEU A 275 24.38 15.92 -0.55
CA LEU A 275 23.19 15.08 -0.34
C LEU A 275 23.53 13.59 -0.49
N PRO A 276 23.09 12.71 0.42
CA PRO A 276 23.29 11.27 0.33
C PRO A 276 22.22 10.59 -0.56
N PHE A 277 21.75 11.29 -1.59
CA PHE A 277 20.66 10.84 -2.47
C PHE A 277 21.13 10.80 -3.92
N LEU A 278 20.63 9.80 -4.65
CA LEU A 278 20.87 9.64 -6.09
C LEU A 278 19.59 9.78 -6.91
N ASP A 279 18.42 9.68 -6.29
CA ASP A 279 17.14 9.80 -6.98
C ASP A 279 16.74 11.27 -7.15
N GLN A 280 16.40 11.64 -8.38
CA GLN A 280 16.08 13.02 -8.74
C GLN A 280 14.87 13.58 -7.97
N GLY A 281 13.89 12.74 -7.64
CA GLY A 281 12.69 13.15 -6.91
C GLY A 281 13.00 13.60 -5.48
N THR A 282 13.76 12.82 -4.72
CA THR A 282 14.18 13.19 -3.36
C THR A 282 15.13 14.36 -3.38
N ILE A 283 15.99 14.48 -4.39
CA ILE A 283 16.81 15.68 -4.59
C ILE A 283 15.92 16.92 -4.73
N ASP A 284 14.89 16.88 -5.58
CA ASP A 284 13.94 18.00 -5.77
C ASP A 284 13.18 18.35 -4.48
N ASP A 285 12.68 17.33 -3.77
CA ASP A 285 12.01 17.51 -2.48
C ASP A 285 12.98 18.09 -1.43
N THR A 286 14.27 17.77 -1.51
CA THR A 286 15.32 18.33 -0.64
C THR A 286 15.61 19.79 -0.96
N LEU A 287 15.62 20.18 -2.25
CA LEU A 287 15.77 21.58 -2.64
C LEU A 287 14.59 22.43 -2.14
N LEU A 288 13.37 21.91 -2.28
CA LEU A 288 12.18 22.54 -1.73
C LEU A 288 12.27 22.62 -0.20
N THR A 289 12.74 21.57 0.45
CA THR A 289 12.97 21.53 1.90
C THR A 289 13.97 22.60 2.35
N LEU A 290 15.09 22.77 1.66
CA LEU A 290 16.07 23.83 1.94
C LEU A 290 15.43 25.22 1.80
N LEU A 291 14.67 25.45 0.72
CA LEU A 291 13.98 26.70 0.49
C LEU A 291 13.01 27.01 1.64
N ILE A 292 12.20 26.05 2.05
CA ILE A 292 11.25 26.18 3.16
C ILE A 292 11.98 26.46 4.49
N ALA A 293 12.97 25.64 4.83
CA ALA A 293 13.72 25.76 6.08
C ALA A 293 14.44 27.10 6.18
N SER A 294 14.96 27.63 5.07
CA SER A 294 15.58 28.97 5.03
C SER A 294 14.62 30.10 5.43
N GLN A 295 13.31 29.91 5.27
CA GLN A 295 12.30 30.90 5.61
C GLN A 295 11.74 30.73 7.01
N ILE A 296 11.57 29.48 7.45
CA ILE A 296 10.92 29.17 8.73
C ILE A 296 11.94 29.17 9.87
N ALA A 297 13.14 28.66 9.64
CA ALA A 297 14.19 28.49 10.63
C ALA A 297 15.58 28.66 9.98
N PRO A 298 15.95 29.88 9.54
CA PRO A 298 17.22 30.13 8.86
C PRO A 298 18.45 29.67 9.66
N GLN A 299 18.38 29.72 10.99
CA GLN A 299 19.42 29.22 11.89
C GLN A 299 19.64 27.71 11.77
N ALA A 300 18.60 26.93 11.47
CA ALA A 300 18.69 25.48 11.32
C ALA A 300 19.38 25.09 10.00
N VAL A 301 19.50 26.01 9.05
CA VAL A 301 20.13 25.79 7.74
C VAL A 301 21.34 26.69 7.47
N ALA A 302 21.95 27.24 8.52
CA ALA A 302 23.07 28.16 8.38
C ALA A 302 24.34 27.51 7.82
N THR A 303 24.67 26.27 8.20
CA THR A 303 25.90 25.58 7.79
C THR A 303 25.70 24.57 6.66
N LEU A 304 24.45 24.14 6.42
CA LEU A 304 24.04 23.09 5.46
C LEU A 304 24.62 21.69 5.71
N GLU A 305 25.55 21.51 6.66
CA GLU A 305 26.20 20.23 6.96
C GLU A 305 25.21 19.11 7.29
N GLN A 306 24.11 19.43 7.97
CA GLN A 306 23.07 18.46 8.32
C GLN A 306 22.42 17.79 7.11
N PHE A 307 22.49 18.38 5.91
CA PHE A 307 21.94 17.78 4.70
C PHE A 307 22.71 16.54 4.25
N ALA A 308 24.01 16.46 4.55
CA ALA A 308 24.84 15.29 4.28
C ALA A 308 24.44 14.06 5.12
N HIS A 309 23.68 14.29 6.20
CA HIS A 309 23.23 13.26 7.13
C HIS A 309 21.74 12.94 7.00
N LEU A 310 21.05 13.52 6.02
CA LEU A 310 19.65 13.20 5.75
C LEU A 310 19.49 11.73 5.39
N LYS A 311 18.48 11.08 5.95
CA LYS A 311 18.19 9.68 5.65
C LYS A 311 17.16 9.58 4.53
N PRO A 312 17.34 8.65 3.58
CA PRO A 312 16.32 8.35 2.59
C PRO A 312 15.04 7.95 3.28
N ILE A 313 13.91 8.35 2.73
CA ILE A 313 12.61 7.96 3.26
C ILE A 313 12.25 6.63 2.61
N THR A 314 12.85 5.57 3.13
CA THR A 314 12.52 4.20 2.79
C THR A 314 11.47 3.64 3.76
N MET A 315 10.56 2.81 3.22
CA MET A 315 9.69 1.83 3.87
C MET A 315 9.52 1.97 5.40
N ARG A 316 8.43 2.61 5.83
CA ARG A 316 8.00 2.60 7.24
C ARG A 316 7.26 1.32 7.57
N LEU A 317 7.46 0.81 8.79
CA LEU A 317 6.77 -0.39 9.26
C LEU A 317 6.99 -1.57 8.30
N GLU A 318 8.22 -1.68 7.80
CA GLU A 318 8.61 -2.74 6.88
C GLU A 318 8.47 -4.09 7.61
N VAL A 319 7.70 -4.99 7.02
CA VAL A 319 7.53 -6.34 7.54
C VAL A 319 8.52 -7.25 6.82
N LEU A 320 9.43 -7.84 7.57
CA LEU A 320 10.45 -8.75 7.10
C LEU A 320 10.24 -10.15 7.70
N GLU A 321 10.57 -11.18 6.93
CA GLU A 321 10.67 -12.53 7.46
C GLU A 321 11.98 -12.69 8.24
N GLY A 322 11.84 -13.00 9.54
CA GLY A 322 12.94 -13.31 10.43
C GLY A 322 13.20 -14.81 10.53
N LYS A 323 14.42 -15.17 10.91
CA LYS A 323 14.80 -16.55 11.24
C LYS A 323 13.88 -17.12 12.33
N GLY A 324 13.64 -18.43 12.33
CA GLY A 324 12.81 -19.07 13.36
C GLY A 324 11.33 -18.68 13.30
N GLN A 325 10.78 -18.46 12.09
CA GLN A 325 9.37 -18.10 11.86
C GLN A 325 8.93 -16.80 12.55
N MET A 326 9.87 -15.87 12.76
CA MET A 326 9.55 -14.55 13.28
C MET A 326 9.05 -13.64 12.17
N LEU A 327 8.17 -12.72 12.52
CA LEU A 327 7.87 -11.55 11.68
C LEU A 327 8.54 -10.34 12.32
N LEU A 328 9.47 -9.70 11.61
CA LEU A 328 10.15 -8.50 12.07
C LEU A 328 9.41 -7.29 11.51
N ILE A 329 9.01 -6.36 12.36
CA ILE A 329 8.49 -5.05 11.96
C ILE A 329 9.61 -4.05 12.21
N ASN A 330 10.23 -3.59 11.13
CA ASN A 330 11.30 -2.60 11.13
C ASN A 330 10.69 -1.19 11.13
N ASP A 331 10.87 -0.46 12.24
CA ASP A 331 10.50 0.95 12.37
C ASP A 331 11.70 1.79 12.85
N SER A 332 12.77 1.75 12.07
CA SER A 332 14.05 2.40 12.36
C SER A 332 14.12 3.89 12.06
N TYR A 333 13.10 4.44 11.40
CA TYR A 333 13.20 5.76 10.80
C TYR A 333 13.09 6.90 11.82
N ASN A 334 12.08 6.84 12.67
CA ASN A 334 11.78 7.87 13.67
C ASN A 334 11.61 7.18 15.02
N SER A 335 12.01 7.82 16.12
CA SER A 335 11.91 7.25 17.48
C SER A 335 11.24 8.24 18.43
N ASP A 336 10.06 8.73 18.06
CA ASP A 336 9.25 9.64 18.89
C ASP A 336 7.96 8.96 19.40
N TYR A 337 7.25 9.64 20.31
CA TYR A 337 6.06 9.10 20.97
C TYR A 337 4.94 8.73 19.97
N ASP A 338 4.65 9.62 19.01
CA ASP A 338 3.59 9.39 18.02
C ASP A 338 3.91 8.26 17.06
N SER A 339 5.16 8.15 16.63
CA SER A 339 5.61 7.07 15.75
C SER A 339 5.63 5.72 16.49
N LEU A 340 5.96 5.70 17.79
CA LEU A 340 5.81 4.50 18.62
C LEU A 340 4.35 4.05 18.71
N ARG A 341 3.41 4.94 19.04
CA ARG A 341 1.97 4.63 19.05
C ARG A 341 1.51 4.08 17.70
N THR A 342 1.95 4.73 16.63
CA THR A 342 1.67 4.33 15.24
C THR A 342 2.17 2.91 14.93
N ALA A 343 3.35 2.54 15.44
CA ALA A 343 3.96 1.24 15.23
C ALA A 343 3.29 0.14 16.08
N LEU A 344 2.91 0.45 17.32
CA LEU A 344 2.15 -0.44 18.18
C LEU A 344 0.76 -0.74 17.61
N ASP A 345 0.07 0.28 17.09
CA ASP A 345 -1.20 0.10 16.37
C ASP A 345 -1.02 -0.77 15.12
N PHE A 346 0.11 -0.63 14.42
CA PHE A 346 0.42 -1.47 13.27
C PHE A 346 0.67 -2.92 13.68
N MET A 347 1.48 -3.16 14.71
CA MET A 347 1.72 -4.48 15.28
C MET A 347 0.43 -5.15 15.74
N LYS A 348 -0.42 -4.43 16.51
CA LYS A 348 -1.75 -4.91 16.94
C LYS A 348 -2.63 -5.30 15.75
N ARG A 349 -2.67 -4.48 14.70
CA ARG A 349 -3.44 -4.77 13.46
C ARG A 349 -2.83 -5.90 12.62
N ARG A 350 -1.54 -6.19 12.80
CA ARG A 350 -0.83 -7.30 12.13
C ARG A 350 -0.96 -8.60 12.90
N ASN A 351 -1.46 -8.57 14.13
CA ASN A 351 -1.60 -9.72 15.00
C ASN A 351 -3.06 -10.11 15.32
N PRO A 352 -3.91 -10.41 14.31
CA PRO A 352 -5.30 -10.81 14.58
C PRO A 352 -5.41 -12.18 15.26
N GLU A 353 -4.39 -13.03 15.15
CA GLU A 353 -4.32 -14.39 15.71
C GLU A 353 -3.82 -14.42 17.16
N GLY A 354 -3.34 -13.29 17.69
CA GLY A 354 -2.80 -13.22 19.05
C GLY A 354 -1.49 -13.99 19.22
N LEU A 355 -0.64 -14.02 18.18
CA LEU A 355 0.73 -14.51 18.27
C LEU A 355 1.51 -13.74 19.35
N PRO A 356 2.51 -14.36 19.99
CA PRO A 356 3.30 -13.66 20.99
C PRO A 356 4.07 -12.48 20.35
N THR A 357 4.11 -11.36 21.05
CA THR A 357 4.64 -10.08 20.58
C THR A 357 5.88 -9.67 21.35
N ALA A 358 6.87 -9.14 20.66
CA ALA A 358 8.06 -8.58 21.29
C ALA A 358 8.27 -7.14 20.83
N LEU A 359 8.55 -6.24 21.76
CA LEU A 359 8.98 -4.88 21.47
C LEU A 359 10.45 -4.73 21.87
N ILE A 360 11.27 -4.30 20.92
CA ILE A 360 12.62 -3.82 21.17
C ILE A 360 12.62 -2.31 20.97
N LEU A 361 12.67 -1.55 22.06
CA LEU A 361 12.54 -0.10 22.06
C LEU A 361 13.87 0.54 22.45
N SER A 362 14.40 1.40 21.59
CA SER A 362 15.58 2.18 21.92
C SER A 362 15.29 3.55 22.52
N ASP A 363 16.36 4.29 22.83
CA ASP A 363 16.30 5.72 23.15
C ASP A 363 15.42 6.47 22.13
N MET A 364 14.65 7.43 22.66
CA MET A 364 13.66 8.21 21.92
C MET A 364 14.15 9.64 21.71
N GLU A 365 13.89 10.15 20.51
CA GLU A 365 14.26 11.47 20.02
C GLU A 365 13.01 12.34 20.00
N ASP A 366 12.58 12.76 21.19
CA ASP A 366 11.48 13.70 21.38
C ASP A 366 12.02 14.96 22.06
N SER A 367 12.03 16.07 21.32
CA SER A 367 12.51 17.38 21.78
C SER A 367 11.43 18.21 22.50
N SER A 368 10.18 17.72 22.55
CA SER A 368 9.05 18.45 23.11
C SER A 368 8.85 18.25 24.61
N HIS A 369 9.48 17.23 25.21
CA HIS A 369 9.30 16.84 26.61
C HIS A 369 10.64 16.66 27.34
N ASN A 370 10.64 16.84 28.67
CA ASN A 370 11.76 16.37 29.49
C ASN A 370 11.80 14.83 29.46
N THR A 371 13.00 14.26 29.50
CA THR A 371 13.27 12.82 29.40
C THR A 371 12.41 11.99 30.39
N GLY A 372 12.24 12.42 31.64
CA GLY A 372 11.42 11.70 32.62
C GLY A 372 9.93 11.67 32.28
N GLU A 373 9.36 12.79 31.81
CA GLU A 373 7.96 12.91 31.41
C GLU A 373 7.66 12.11 30.15
N LEU A 374 8.56 12.17 29.16
CA LEU A 374 8.49 11.39 27.93
C LEU A 374 8.38 9.89 28.25
N TYR A 375 9.31 9.35 29.04
CA TYR A 375 9.32 7.92 29.32
C TYR A 375 8.19 7.47 30.25
N ALA A 376 7.64 8.36 31.09
CA ALA A 376 6.41 8.08 31.84
C ALA A 376 5.21 7.94 30.90
N ARG A 377 5.06 8.83 29.91
CA ARG A 377 4.02 8.71 28.86
C ARG A 377 4.21 7.44 28.04
N VAL A 378 5.44 7.11 27.65
CA VAL A 378 5.77 5.88 26.91
C VAL A 378 5.39 4.65 27.72
N ALA A 379 5.76 4.57 29.01
CA ALA A 379 5.42 3.44 29.86
C ALA A 379 3.89 3.28 30.03
N GLN A 380 3.17 4.40 30.16
CA GLN A 380 1.70 4.39 30.18
C GLN A 380 1.11 3.88 28.86
N LEU A 381 1.64 4.33 27.72
CA LEU A 381 1.24 3.85 26.39
C LEU A 381 1.46 2.35 26.25
N LEU A 382 2.66 1.84 26.57
CA LEU A 382 2.97 0.42 26.49
C LEU A 382 2.04 -0.43 27.36
N GLY A 383 1.64 0.07 28.53
CA GLY A 383 0.69 -0.61 29.42
C GLY A 383 -0.71 -0.84 28.83
N GLN A 384 -1.04 -0.23 27.69
CA GLN A 384 -2.30 -0.41 26.99
C GLN A 384 -2.25 -1.44 25.86
N TYR A 385 -1.04 -1.86 25.47
CA TYR A 385 -0.83 -2.90 24.49
C TYR A 385 -0.42 -4.18 25.19
N HIS A 386 -0.90 -5.31 24.68
CA HIS A 386 -0.40 -6.60 25.11
C HIS A 386 0.96 -6.82 24.43
N ILE A 387 2.03 -6.77 25.22
CA ILE A 387 3.41 -6.98 24.78
C ILE A 387 3.97 -8.12 25.63
N ASP A 388 4.24 -9.27 25.02
CA ASP A 388 4.70 -10.46 25.74
C ASP A 388 6.17 -10.34 26.17
N ARG A 389 6.98 -9.67 25.35
CA ARG A 389 8.40 -9.43 25.62
C ARG A 389 8.79 -7.97 25.39
N LEU A 390 9.43 -7.33 26.36
CA LEU A 390 9.96 -5.96 26.24
C LEU A 390 11.47 -5.93 26.45
N TYR A 391 12.19 -5.44 25.45
CA TYR A 391 13.63 -5.17 25.53
C TYR A 391 13.92 -3.68 25.34
N LEU A 392 14.76 -3.13 26.21
CA LEU A 392 15.14 -1.71 26.19
C LEU A 392 16.59 -1.56 25.68
N VAL A 393 16.85 -0.60 24.80
CA VAL A 393 18.17 -0.41 24.17
C VAL A 393 18.62 1.05 24.24
N GLY A 394 19.72 1.34 24.92
CA GLY A 394 20.25 2.70 25.04
C GLY A 394 20.28 3.20 26.47
N GLN A 395 21.19 4.13 26.76
CA GLN A 395 21.43 4.56 28.13
C GLN A 395 20.24 5.35 28.70
N ARG A 396 19.62 6.23 27.92
CA ARG A 396 18.56 7.14 28.42
C ARG A 396 17.30 6.38 28.83
N ILE A 397 16.87 5.40 28.03
CA ILE A 397 15.69 4.58 28.33
C ILE A 397 15.97 3.60 29.46
N VAL A 398 17.19 3.06 29.55
CA VAL A 398 17.57 2.11 30.60
C VAL A 398 17.68 2.78 31.97
N GLU A 399 18.09 4.05 32.04
CA GLU A 399 18.03 4.85 33.27
C GLU A 399 16.59 5.00 33.80
N GLN A 400 15.60 4.98 32.89
CA GLN A 400 14.17 5.09 33.22
C GLN A 400 13.47 3.72 33.36
N ARG A 401 14.21 2.61 33.38
CA ARG A 401 13.65 1.24 33.41
C ARG A 401 12.64 0.99 34.54
N ALA A 402 12.75 1.71 35.65
CA ALA A 402 11.83 1.60 36.79
C ALA A 402 10.40 2.04 36.48
N LEU A 403 10.18 2.82 35.41
CA LEU A 403 8.84 3.23 34.96
C LEU A 403 8.10 2.10 34.22
N PHE A 404 8.82 1.09 33.73
CA PHE A 404 8.25 -0.01 32.95
C PHE A 404 7.92 -1.19 33.88
N ARG A 405 6.69 -1.70 33.79
CA ARG A 405 6.20 -2.76 34.70
C ARG A 405 6.87 -4.11 34.48
N GLN A 406 7.25 -4.45 33.24
CA GLN A 406 7.87 -5.72 32.87
C GLN A 406 8.87 -5.47 31.75
N VAL A 407 10.13 -5.81 31.98
CA VAL A 407 11.24 -5.70 31.02
C VAL A 407 12.01 -7.02 31.05
N ASP A 408 12.07 -7.70 29.91
CA ASP A 408 12.72 -9.00 29.75
C ASP A 408 14.24 -8.88 29.58
N GLY A 409 14.70 -7.74 29.07
CA GLY A 409 16.13 -7.45 28.98
C GLY A 409 16.40 -5.98 28.69
N TRP A 410 17.61 -5.55 29.03
CA TRP A 410 18.10 -4.23 28.68
C TRP A 410 19.51 -4.34 28.10
N PHE A 411 19.84 -3.41 27.21
CA PHE A 411 21.14 -3.35 26.56
C PHE A 411 21.60 -1.89 26.48
N PRO A 412 22.88 -1.58 26.77
CA PRO A 412 23.39 -0.22 26.67
C PRO A 412 23.41 0.31 25.22
N ASP A 413 23.46 -0.57 24.22
CA ASP A 413 23.47 -0.24 22.79
C ASP A 413 22.98 -1.43 21.93
N TRP A 414 22.82 -1.20 20.63
CA TRP A 414 22.39 -2.25 19.69
C TRP A 414 23.44 -3.35 19.51
N ALA A 415 24.73 -3.05 19.65
CA ALA A 415 25.80 -4.04 19.52
C ALA A 415 25.81 -5.07 20.66
N SER A 416 25.48 -4.65 21.87
CA SER A 416 25.33 -5.51 23.04
C SER A 416 24.03 -6.31 22.99
N LEU A 417 22.95 -5.74 22.44
CA LEU A 417 21.73 -6.51 22.12
C LEU A 417 22.03 -7.62 21.11
N ASP A 418 22.68 -7.30 19.99
CA ASP A 418 23.02 -8.26 18.93
C ASP A 418 23.79 -9.49 19.46
N LYS A 419 24.69 -9.27 20.44
CA LYS A 419 25.46 -10.33 21.08
C LYS A 419 24.71 -11.05 22.19
N GLY A 420 23.86 -10.34 22.92
CA GLY A 420 23.25 -10.80 24.17
C GLY A 420 21.85 -11.41 24.01
N LEU A 421 21.13 -11.08 22.93
CA LEU A 421 19.78 -11.55 22.65
C LEU A 421 19.77 -12.46 21.41
N PRO A 422 19.86 -13.79 21.58
CA PRO A 422 19.74 -14.71 20.46
C PRO A 422 18.31 -14.71 19.90
N TYR A 423 18.19 -14.67 18.57
CA TYR A 423 16.89 -14.64 17.88
C TYR A 423 15.98 -15.84 18.25
N SER A 424 16.55 -16.97 18.66
CA SER A 424 15.80 -18.17 19.04
C SER A 424 14.86 -17.96 20.22
N LEU A 425 15.15 -16.98 21.10
CA LEU A 425 14.27 -16.60 22.20
C LEU A 425 13.00 -15.87 21.73
N LEU A 426 13.03 -15.34 20.50
CA LEU A 426 11.93 -14.62 19.88
C LEU A 426 11.27 -15.43 18.75
N ALA A 427 11.68 -16.70 18.54
CA ALA A 427 11.10 -17.55 17.51
C ALA A 427 9.55 -17.56 17.60
N GLY A 428 8.89 -17.49 16.44
CA GLY A 428 7.42 -17.42 16.34
C GLY A 428 6.78 -16.10 16.82
N HIS A 429 7.55 -15.10 17.26
CA HIS A 429 7.00 -13.81 17.68
C HIS A 429 6.81 -12.85 16.49
N ILE A 430 5.90 -11.91 16.67
CA ILE A 430 5.92 -10.64 15.93
C ILE A 430 6.82 -9.67 16.72
N VAL A 431 7.96 -9.31 16.16
CA VAL A 431 8.98 -8.48 16.80
C VAL A 431 8.96 -7.08 16.19
N LEU A 432 8.53 -6.07 16.96
CA LEU A 432 8.66 -4.67 16.59
C LEU A 432 10.01 -4.13 17.05
N LEU A 433 10.86 -3.75 16.09
CA LEU A 433 12.12 -3.05 16.35
C LEU A 433 11.91 -1.56 16.16
N LYS A 434 11.94 -0.81 17.25
CA LYS A 434 11.70 0.63 17.29
C LYS A 434 12.93 1.36 17.80
N GLY A 435 13.52 2.22 16.97
CA GLY A 435 14.67 3.00 17.37
C GLY A 435 15.22 3.89 16.26
N SER A 436 16.20 4.73 16.58
CA SER A 436 16.85 5.56 15.56
C SER A 436 17.83 4.73 14.71
N ASN A 437 17.70 4.85 13.39
CA ASN A 437 18.49 4.08 12.42
C ASN A 437 19.99 4.35 12.61
N SER A 438 20.68 3.40 13.23
CA SER A 438 22.13 3.34 13.41
C SER A 438 22.68 2.14 12.64
N SER A 439 23.96 2.17 12.25
CA SER A 439 24.60 1.03 11.59
C SER A 439 24.51 -0.27 12.40
N GLN A 440 24.44 -0.16 13.74
CA GLN A 440 24.28 -1.29 14.65
C GLN A 440 22.84 -1.82 14.67
N PHE A 441 21.83 -0.94 14.61
CA PHE A 441 20.42 -1.33 14.44
C PHE A 441 20.25 -2.14 13.16
N GLY A 442 20.77 -1.63 12.03
CA GLY A 442 20.69 -2.31 10.74
C GLY A 442 21.33 -3.71 10.78
N ARG A 443 22.45 -3.86 11.51
CA ARG A 443 23.11 -5.15 11.70
C ARG A 443 22.25 -6.17 12.45
N VAL A 444 21.50 -5.75 13.48
CA VAL A 444 20.56 -6.63 14.19
C VAL A 444 19.49 -7.14 13.24
N ILE A 445 18.92 -6.26 12.41
CA ILE A 445 17.96 -6.66 11.38
C ILE A 445 18.60 -7.64 10.40
N GLU A 446 19.76 -7.33 9.82
CA GLU A 446 20.42 -8.23 8.86
C GLU A 446 20.77 -9.59 9.46
N ASN A 447 21.15 -9.64 10.74
CA ASN A 447 21.46 -10.87 11.43
C ASN A 447 20.22 -11.73 11.71
N TRP A 448 19.08 -11.08 12.01
CA TRP A 448 17.85 -11.76 12.41
C TRP A 448 16.92 -12.03 11.23
N LYS A 449 17.02 -11.24 10.17
CA LYS A 449 16.35 -11.46 8.89
C LYS A 449 16.87 -12.77 8.28
N VAL A 450 16.01 -13.46 7.56
CA VAL A 450 16.47 -14.52 6.66
C VAL A 450 17.39 -13.87 5.61
N GLN A 451 18.61 -14.39 5.47
CA GLN A 451 19.66 -13.75 4.65
C GLN A 451 19.13 -13.47 3.24
N THR A 452 19.34 -12.23 2.82
CA THR A 452 18.65 -11.47 1.79
C THR A 452 18.73 -12.10 0.41
N HIS A 453 17.57 -12.38 -0.17
CA HIS A 453 17.49 -12.77 -1.58
C HIS A 453 18.08 -11.63 -2.43
N GLN A 454 19.08 -11.95 -3.26
CA GLN A 454 19.67 -11.00 -4.22
C GLN A 454 18.67 -10.55 -5.27
N THR A 455 17.58 -11.31 -5.43
CA THR A 455 16.50 -11.09 -6.38
C THR A 455 15.21 -10.84 -5.60
N ILE A 456 14.59 -9.68 -5.83
CA ILE A 456 13.43 -9.19 -5.09
C ILE A 456 12.30 -8.89 -6.08
N LEU A 457 11.11 -9.43 -5.78
CA LEU A 457 9.85 -9.07 -6.41
C LEU A 457 9.12 -8.08 -5.49
N SER A 458 9.22 -6.80 -5.80
CA SER A 458 8.56 -5.73 -5.06
C SER A 458 7.14 -5.53 -5.58
N ILE A 459 6.16 -5.50 -4.67
CA ILE A 459 4.73 -5.52 -4.98
C ILE A 459 4.04 -4.32 -4.31
N ASN A 460 3.49 -3.45 -5.15
CA ASN A 460 2.79 -2.25 -4.74
C ASN A 460 1.30 -2.54 -4.51
N LEU A 461 0.92 -2.66 -3.23
CA LEU A 461 -0.46 -2.91 -2.83
C LEU A 461 -1.37 -1.69 -3.03
N THR A 462 -0.80 -0.47 -3.03
CA THR A 462 -1.55 0.75 -3.37
C THR A 462 -2.00 0.71 -4.81
N ARG A 463 -1.13 0.29 -5.74
CA ARG A 463 -1.48 0.11 -7.17
C ARG A 463 -2.45 -1.04 -7.39
N LEU A 464 -2.35 -2.13 -6.65
CA LEU A 464 -3.34 -3.22 -6.69
C LEU A 464 -4.74 -2.70 -6.32
N ALA A 465 -4.85 -1.93 -5.24
CA ALA A 465 -6.11 -1.32 -4.83
C ALA A 465 -6.60 -0.27 -5.84
N HIS A 466 -5.71 0.55 -6.39
CA HIS A 466 -6.01 1.49 -7.46
C HIS A 466 -6.57 0.78 -8.69
N ASN A 467 -5.90 -0.25 -9.20
CA ASN A 467 -6.35 -1.04 -10.35
C ASN A 467 -7.73 -1.65 -10.13
N TYR A 468 -7.97 -2.23 -8.95
CA TYR A 468 -9.28 -2.73 -8.57
C TYR A 468 -10.34 -1.64 -8.65
N HIS A 469 -10.07 -0.46 -8.07
CA HIS A 469 -11.01 0.66 -8.09
C HIS A 469 -11.23 1.22 -9.50
N THR A 470 -10.17 1.37 -10.29
CA THR A 470 -10.24 1.81 -11.69
C THR A 470 -11.11 0.87 -12.51
N LEU A 471 -10.88 -0.45 -12.42
CA LEU A 471 -11.75 -1.44 -13.05
C LEU A 471 -13.19 -1.32 -12.55
N ARG A 472 -13.40 -1.18 -11.23
CA ARG A 472 -14.73 -1.03 -10.63
C ARG A 472 -15.50 0.17 -11.19
N THR A 473 -14.83 1.29 -11.46
CA THR A 473 -15.49 2.49 -12.05
C THR A 473 -15.98 2.27 -13.47
N LYS A 474 -15.37 1.34 -14.22
CA LYS A 474 -15.78 0.99 -15.59
C LYS A 474 -16.95 0.00 -15.63
N LEU A 475 -17.31 -0.61 -14.50
CA LEU A 475 -18.38 -1.61 -14.43
C LEU A 475 -19.75 -0.97 -14.14
N PRO A 476 -20.86 -1.57 -14.60
CA PRO A 476 -22.20 -1.15 -14.23
C PRO A 476 -22.41 -1.08 -12.70
N LYS A 477 -23.19 -0.09 -12.26
CA LYS A 477 -23.61 0.02 -10.85
C LYS A 477 -24.38 -1.24 -10.44
N GLY A 478 -23.99 -1.85 -9.32
CA GLY A 478 -24.62 -3.06 -8.80
C GLY A 478 -24.01 -4.38 -9.28
N MET A 479 -23.21 -4.39 -10.35
CA MET A 479 -22.44 -5.59 -10.73
C MET A 479 -21.33 -5.84 -9.70
N GLY A 480 -21.31 -7.00 -9.07
CA GLY A 480 -20.28 -7.42 -8.13
C GLY A 480 -18.98 -7.87 -8.81
N THR A 481 -17.96 -8.14 -8.00
CA THR A 481 -16.63 -8.53 -8.46
C THR A 481 -16.18 -9.84 -7.82
N ILE A 482 -15.60 -10.70 -8.66
CA ILE A 482 -14.91 -11.92 -8.24
C ILE A 482 -13.43 -11.72 -8.60
N CYS A 483 -12.58 -11.48 -7.60
CA CYS A 483 -11.15 -11.30 -7.84
C CYS A 483 -10.40 -12.63 -7.84
N MET A 484 -9.65 -12.89 -8.91
CA MET A 484 -8.94 -14.16 -9.12
C MET A 484 -7.59 -14.15 -8.40
N ILE A 485 -7.37 -15.12 -7.52
CA ILE A 485 -6.14 -15.31 -6.73
C ILE A 485 -5.65 -16.75 -6.91
N LYS A 486 -5.12 -17.04 -8.08
CA LYS A 486 -4.66 -18.38 -8.47
C LYS A 486 -3.14 -18.42 -8.56
N ALA A 487 -2.52 -19.58 -8.35
CA ALA A 487 -1.09 -19.77 -8.48
C ALA A 487 -0.31 -18.76 -7.61
N ASN A 488 -0.65 -18.74 -6.32
CA ASN A 488 -0.08 -17.79 -5.35
C ASN A 488 -0.29 -16.31 -5.76
N GLY A 489 -1.49 -15.93 -6.22
CA GLY A 489 -1.75 -14.58 -6.73
C GLY A 489 -0.91 -14.23 -7.95
N TYR A 490 -0.84 -15.15 -8.93
CA TYR A 490 0.05 -15.09 -10.08
C TYR A 490 1.49 -14.76 -9.67
N GLY A 491 2.01 -15.49 -8.68
CA GLY A 491 3.37 -15.29 -8.18
C GLY A 491 3.55 -14.06 -7.29
N ALA A 492 2.55 -13.19 -7.10
CA ALA A 492 2.66 -12.01 -6.22
C ALA A 492 2.49 -12.36 -4.72
N GLY A 493 1.98 -13.52 -4.36
CA GLY A 493 1.67 -13.89 -2.99
C GLY A 493 0.18 -13.77 -2.69
N ALA A 494 -0.47 -14.92 -2.50
CA ALA A 494 -1.92 -15.02 -2.41
C ALA A 494 -2.50 -14.20 -1.26
N TYR A 495 -1.87 -14.25 -0.08
CA TYR A 495 -2.41 -13.61 1.12
C TYR A 495 -2.50 -12.09 1.03
N GLU A 496 -1.38 -11.43 0.71
CA GLU A 496 -1.33 -9.96 0.69
C GLU A 496 -2.21 -9.40 -0.44
N VAL A 497 -2.29 -10.11 -1.57
CA VAL A 497 -3.24 -9.80 -2.66
C VAL A 497 -4.68 -9.95 -2.18
N ALA A 498 -5.03 -11.08 -1.55
CA ALA A 498 -6.38 -11.35 -1.05
C ALA A 498 -6.84 -10.32 -0.03
N ARG A 499 -5.98 -10.04 0.95
CA ARG A 499 -6.26 -9.08 2.03
C ARG A 499 -6.44 -7.67 1.49
N THR A 500 -5.65 -7.28 0.49
CA THR A 500 -5.77 -5.97 -0.14
C THR A 500 -7.08 -5.84 -0.91
N LEU A 501 -7.47 -6.87 -1.66
CA LEU A 501 -8.72 -6.89 -2.43
C LEU A 501 -9.97 -6.98 -1.55
N GLU A 502 -9.92 -7.75 -0.45
CA GLU A 502 -10.98 -7.76 0.58
C GLU A 502 -11.18 -6.36 1.17
N ARG A 503 -10.10 -5.64 1.50
CA ARG A 503 -10.17 -4.26 2.00
C ARG A 503 -10.64 -3.26 0.94
N ALA A 504 -10.32 -3.52 -0.32
CA ALA A 504 -10.80 -2.72 -1.44
C ALA A 504 -12.31 -2.92 -1.68
N GLY A 505 -12.89 -3.98 -1.09
CA GLY A 505 -14.33 -4.27 -1.11
C GLY A 505 -14.74 -5.16 -2.26
N THR A 506 -13.94 -6.20 -2.57
CA THR A 506 -14.36 -7.26 -3.50
C THR A 506 -15.44 -8.14 -2.86
N ASP A 507 -16.43 -8.54 -3.67
CA ASP A 507 -17.56 -9.36 -3.20
C ASP A 507 -17.14 -10.81 -3.00
N TYR A 508 -16.25 -11.31 -3.88
CA TYR A 508 -15.76 -12.68 -3.89
C TYR A 508 -14.28 -12.73 -4.23
N LEU A 509 -13.60 -13.70 -3.63
CA LEU A 509 -12.30 -14.16 -4.08
C LEU A 509 -12.46 -15.50 -4.79
N ALA A 510 -11.57 -15.81 -5.73
CA ALA A 510 -11.58 -17.11 -6.39
C ALA A 510 -10.18 -17.71 -6.52
N VAL A 511 -10.01 -18.92 -6.00
CA VAL A 511 -8.76 -19.70 -6.01
C VAL A 511 -8.86 -20.87 -6.99
N ALA A 512 -7.73 -21.51 -7.31
CA ALA A 512 -7.73 -22.67 -8.19
C ALA A 512 -8.15 -23.93 -7.44
N VAL A 513 -7.56 -24.18 -6.27
CA VAL A 513 -7.70 -25.43 -5.50
C VAL A 513 -8.05 -25.16 -4.05
N VAL A 514 -8.53 -26.20 -3.34
CA VAL A 514 -8.99 -26.11 -1.95
C VAL A 514 -7.88 -25.64 -1.00
N ASP A 515 -6.65 -26.12 -1.17
CA ASP A 515 -5.52 -25.76 -0.30
C ASP A 515 -5.17 -24.25 -0.34
N GLU A 516 -5.29 -23.61 -1.50
CA GLU A 516 -5.12 -22.15 -1.61
C GLU A 516 -6.20 -21.42 -0.79
N GLY A 517 -7.47 -21.84 -0.91
CA GLY A 517 -8.58 -21.26 -0.17
C GLY A 517 -8.48 -21.49 1.34
N ARG A 518 -8.09 -22.70 1.74
CA ARG A 518 -7.82 -23.06 3.14
C ARG A 518 -6.72 -22.18 3.73
N THR A 519 -5.60 -22.01 3.02
CA THR A 519 -4.49 -21.16 3.47
C THR A 519 -4.97 -19.72 3.70
N LEU A 520 -5.77 -19.17 2.78
CA LEU A 520 -6.35 -17.83 2.94
C LEU A 520 -7.29 -17.73 4.16
N ARG A 521 -8.08 -18.77 4.42
CA ARG A 521 -8.96 -18.84 5.60
C ARG A 521 -8.18 -18.91 6.90
N GLU A 522 -7.16 -19.76 6.97
CA GLU A 522 -6.26 -19.86 8.12
C GLU A 522 -5.61 -18.51 8.43
N GLN A 523 -5.26 -17.72 7.42
CA GLN A 523 -4.68 -16.38 7.56
C GLN A 523 -5.71 -15.24 7.76
N GLY A 524 -7.00 -15.59 7.96
CA GLY A 524 -8.04 -14.68 8.40
C GLY A 524 -8.84 -13.96 7.32
N ILE A 525 -8.78 -14.39 6.06
CA ILE A 525 -9.65 -13.86 4.98
C ILE A 525 -11.10 -14.29 5.23
N LYS A 526 -12.01 -13.32 5.18
CA LYS A 526 -13.44 -13.47 5.52
C LYS A 526 -14.37 -13.41 4.32
N SER A 527 -13.98 -12.74 3.23
CA SER A 527 -14.77 -12.71 1.99
C SER A 527 -15.10 -14.13 1.50
N PRO A 528 -16.26 -14.36 0.86
CA PRO A 528 -16.55 -15.61 0.17
C PRO A 528 -15.41 -16.02 -0.78
N ILE A 529 -15.07 -17.31 -0.79
CA ILE A 529 -13.99 -17.86 -1.62
C ILE A 529 -14.54 -18.98 -2.50
N LEU A 530 -14.59 -18.74 -3.81
CA LEU A 530 -14.91 -19.71 -4.84
C LEU A 530 -13.68 -20.56 -5.18
N VAL A 531 -13.80 -21.89 -5.11
CA VAL A 531 -12.79 -22.84 -5.57
C VAL A 531 -13.15 -23.31 -6.96
N MET A 532 -12.31 -22.97 -7.94
CA MET A 532 -12.61 -23.19 -9.37
C MET A 532 -12.33 -24.60 -9.88
N ASN A 533 -11.56 -25.41 -9.15
CA ASN A 533 -11.27 -26.80 -9.52
C ASN A 533 -11.24 -27.68 -8.27
N PRO A 534 -12.37 -27.89 -7.59
CA PRO A 534 -12.41 -28.70 -6.39
C PRO A 534 -12.23 -30.18 -6.74
N GLU A 535 -11.44 -30.89 -5.93
CA GLU A 535 -11.31 -32.35 -6.03
C GLU A 535 -12.38 -33.03 -5.15
N LEU A 536 -12.92 -34.17 -5.62
CA LEU A 536 -13.94 -34.93 -4.89
C LEU A 536 -13.48 -35.32 -3.46
N SER A 537 -12.20 -35.65 -3.31
CA SER A 537 -11.57 -36.00 -2.03
C SER A 537 -11.49 -34.84 -1.04
N ALA A 538 -11.56 -33.60 -1.51
CA ALA A 538 -11.31 -32.39 -0.73
C ALA A 538 -12.60 -31.73 -0.18
N PHE A 539 -13.78 -32.29 -0.46
CA PHE A 539 -15.07 -31.68 -0.06
C PHE A 539 -15.20 -31.43 1.44
N ARG A 540 -14.75 -32.36 2.28
CA ARG A 540 -14.77 -32.15 3.73
C ARG A 540 -13.97 -30.91 4.14
N GLN A 541 -12.77 -30.74 3.58
CA GLN A 541 -11.94 -29.56 3.86
C GLN A 541 -12.58 -28.29 3.30
N LEU A 542 -13.17 -28.36 2.10
CA LEU A 542 -13.90 -27.25 1.48
C LEU A 542 -15.03 -26.74 2.41
N ILE A 543 -15.85 -27.65 2.92
CA ILE A 543 -16.99 -27.36 3.82
C ILE A 543 -16.49 -26.76 5.13
N TRP A 544 -15.54 -27.40 5.80
CA TRP A 544 -15.02 -26.96 7.10
C TRP A 544 -14.35 -25.59 7.05
N ASN A 545 -13.74 -25.23 5.93
CA ASN A 545 -13.12 -23.92 5.73
C ASN A 545 -14.10 -22.87 5.16
N GLY A 546 -15.38 -23.19 5.00
CA GLY A 546 -16.37 -22.25 4.46
C GLY A 546 -15.98 -21.73 3.07
N LEU A 547 -15.54 -22.63 2.21
CA LEU A 547 -15.25 -22.37 0.80
C LEU A 547 -16.46 -22.78 -0.06
N GLU A 548 -16.56 -22.27 -1.28
CA GLU A 548 -17.70 -22.50 -2.19
C GLU A 548 -17.21 -23.20 -3.47
N PRO A 549 -17.74 -24.37 -3.87
CA PRO A 549 -17.21 -25.11 -5.01
C PRO A 549 -17.78 -24.63 -6.35
N GLU A 550 -16.93 -24.59 -7.37
CA GLU A 550 -17.34 -24.77 -8.75
C GLU A 550 -17.80 -26.22 -8.96
N ILE A 551 -19.01 -26.42 -9.48
CA ILE A 551 -19.57 -27.72 -9.86
C ILE A 551 -19.68 -27.76 -11.38
N PHE A 552 -18.96 -28.69 -12.00
CA PHE A 552 -18.84 -28.78 -13.46
C PHE A 552 -19.29 -30.12 -14.06
N SER A 553 -19.84 -31.04 -13.25
CA SER A 553 -20.41 -32.31 -13.71
C SER A 553 -21.53 -32.80 -12.78
N LEU A 554 -22.40 -33.68 -13.29
CA LEU A 554 -23.48 -34.30 -12.51
C LEU A 554 -22.93 -35.18 -11.37
N GLU A 555 -21.85 -35.92 -11.63
CA GLU A 555 -21.16 -36.73 -10.61
C GLU A 555 -20.67 -35.85 -9.45
N MET A 556 -20.06 -34.71 -9.76
CA MET A 556 -19.59 -33.77 -8.75
C MET A 556 -20.74 -33.16 -7.94
N LEU A 557 -21.85 -32.81 -8.60
CA LEU A 557 -23.05 -32.31 -7.93
C LEU A 557 -23.62 -33.33 -6.94
N GLN A 558 -23.74 -34.59 -7.36
CA GLN A 558 -24.22 -35.69 -6.52
C GLN A 558 -23.30 -35.91 -5.32
N ALA A 559 -21.99 -36.03 -5.57
CA ALA A 559 -21.00 -36.28 -4.54
C ALA A 559 -20.91 -35.11 -3.53
N PHE A 560 -21.00 -33.86 -4.01
CA PHE A 560 -20.98 -32.71 -3.13
C PHE A 560 -22.27 -32.59 -2.31
N SER A 561 -23.44 -32.91 -2.87
CA SER A 561 -24.70 -32.97 -2.09
C SER A 561 -24.60 -33.96 -0.94
N GLN A 562 -24.09 -35.16 -1.19
CA GLN A 562 -23.91 -36.18 -0.16
C GLN A 562 -22.91 -35.73 0.92
N ALA A 563 -21.80 -35.10 0.50
CA ALA A 563 -20.83 -34.54 1.44
C ALA A 563 -21.43 -33.39 2.28
N ALA A 564 -22.24 -32.52 1.67
CA ALA A 564 -22.94 -31.43 2.34
C ALA A 564 -23.95 -31.95 3.37
N GLU A 565 -24.70 -33.00 3.06
CA GLU A 565 -25.61 -33.68 3.99
C GLU A 565 -24.86 -34.35 5.15
N THR A 566 -23.64 -34.84 4.91
CA THR A 566 -22.85 -35.55 5.93
C THR A 566 -22.08 -34.60 6.86
N TYR A 567 -21.52 -33.52 6.32
CA TYR A 567 -20.55 -32.66 7.02
C TYR A 567 -20.98 -31.21 7.19
N GLY A 568 -22.08 -30.78 6.55
CA GLY A 568 -22.55 -29.41 6.58
C GLY A 568 -23.58 -29.18 7.69
N ASP A 569 -23.40 -28.09 8.44
CA ASP A 569 -24.35 -27.67 9.49
C ASP A 569 -25.33 -26.58 9.01
N ARG A 570 -25.21 -26.15 7.74
CA ARG A 570 -25.99 -25.08 7.10
C ARG A 570 -26.12 -25.35 5.61
N ILE A 571 -27.06 -24.66 4.96
CA ILE A 571 -27.19 -24.68 3.49
C ILE A 571 -25.93 -24.08 2.88
N LEU A 572 -25.23 -24.87 2.06
CA LEU A 572 -23.96 -24.50 1.44
C LEU A 572 -24.17 -23.94 0.03
N PRO A 573 -23.57 -22.78 -0.30
CA PRO A 573 -23.61 -22.24 -1.65
C PRO A 573 -22.75 -23.07 -2.61
N ILE A 574 -23.22 -23.24 -3.85
CA ILE A 574 -22.49 -23.84 -4.97
C ILE A 574 -22.56 -22.97 -6.21
N HIS A 575 -21.55 -23.09 -7.08
CA HIS A 575 -21.50 -22.35 -8.35
C HIS A 575 -21.48 -23.31 -9.53
N LEU A 576 -22.54 -23.32 -10.35
CA LEU A 576 -22.65 -24.25 -11.48
C LEU A 576 -21.95 -23.70 -12.71
N LYS A 577 -20.99 -24.44 -13.23
CA LYS A 577 -20.31 -24.10 -14.49
C LYS A 577 -20.92 -24.83 -15.66
N TRP A 578 -21.20 -24.08 -16.71
CA TRP A 578 -21.80 -24.59 -17.94
C TRP A 578 -20.81 -24.49 -19.10
N ASN A 579 -20.72 -25.56 -19.88
CA ASN A 579 -19.98 -25.56 -21.12
C ASN A 579 -20.84 -24.93 -22.24
N THR A 580 -20.53 -23.68 -22.57
CA THR A 580 -21.22 -22.95 -23.64
C THR A 580 -20.47 -22.93 -24.98
N GLY A 581 -19.33 -23.64 -25.08
CA GLY A 581 -18.58 -23.76 -26.32
C GLY A 581 -17.06 -23.88 -26.15
N MET A 582 -16.50 -23.53 -24.99
CA MET A 582 -15.05 -23.67 -24.74
C MET A 582 -14.59 -25.14 -24.67
N ASN A 583 -15.50 -26.08 -24.38
CA ASN A 583 -15.23 -27.53 -24.36
C ASN A 583 -14.04 -27.95 -23.49
N ARG A 584 -13.92 -27.33 -22.30
CA ARG A 584 -12.90 -27.66 -21.30
C ARG A 584 -13.47 -28.35 -20.07
N LEU A 585 -14.35 -27.67 -19.34
CA LEU A 585 -15.06 -28.17 -18.17
C LEU A 585 -16.43 -27.47 -18.11
N GLY A 586 -17.44 -28.18 -17.62
CA GLY A 586 -18.77 -27.63 -17.38
C GLY A 586 -19.89 -28.60 -17.75
N LEU A 587 -21.02 -28.46 -17.07
CA LEU A 587 -22.28 -29.12 -17.39
C LEU A 587 -22.73 -28.71 -18.80
N MET A 588 -23.34 -29.64 -19.51
CA MET A 588 -23.85 -29.42 -20.85
C MET A 588 -25.26 -28.82 -20.78
N PRO A 589 -25.63 -27.83 -21.61
CA PRO A 589 -26.96 -27.20 -21.56
C PRO A 589 -28.18 -28.14 -21.66
N HIS A 590 -28.01 -29.37 -22.17
CA HIS A 590 -29.09 -30.35 -22.19
C HIS A 590 -29.33 -31.01 -20.81
N GLU A 591 -28.35 -30.98 -19.90
CA GLU A 591 -28.39 -31.59 -18.56
C GLU A 591 -29.17 -30.75 -17.53
N VAL A 592 -29.72 -29.57 -17.90
CA VAL A 592 -30.43 -28.68 -16.96
C VAL A 592 -31.54 -29.40 -16.20
N ALA A 593 -32.31 -30.26 -16.85
CA ALA A 593 -33.38 -31.01 -16.19
C ALA A 593 -32.85 -31.94 -15.09
N GLU A 594 -31.76 -32.67 -15.38
CA GLU A 594 -31.13 -33.59 -14.42
C GLU A 594 -30.51 -32.84 -13.25
N VAL A 595 -29.91 -31.67 -13.50
CA VAL A 595 -29.38 -30.78 -12.45
C VAL A 595 -30.50 -30.31 -11.52
N VAL A 596 -31.65 -29.88 -12.06
CA VAL A 596 -32.82 -29.46 -11.27
C VAL A 596 -33.33 -30.62 -10.42
N ASP A 597 -33.47 -31.81 -10.99
CA ASP A 597 -33.92 -33.00 -10.26
C ASP A 597 -33.00 -33.37 -9.09
N LEU A 598 -31.68 -33.22 -9.27
CA LEU A 598 -30.71 -33.44 -8.20
C LEU A 598 -30.80 -32.37 -7.11
N LEU A 599 -30.95 -31.10 -7.50
CA LEU A 599 -31.07 -29.99 -6.56
C LEU A 599 -32.35 -30.06 -5.73
N HIS A 600 -33.47 -30.51 -6.29
CA HIS A 600 -34.73 -30.73 -5.55
C HIS A 600 -34.63 -31.83 -4.49
N ARG A 601 -33.74 -32.80 -4.67
CA ARG A 601 -33.51 -33.88 -3.71
C ARG A 601 -32.56 -33.48 -2.58
N SER A 602 -31.84 -32.37 -2.74
CA SER A 602 -30.92 -31.87 -1.73
C SER A 602 -31.57 -30.78 -0.88
N HIS A 603 -31.32 -30.82 0.42
CA HIS A 603 -31.71 -29.76 1.36
C HIS A 603 -30.50 -29.02 1.95
N SER A 604 -29.29 -29.44 1.57
CA SER A 604 -28.03 -28.98 2.18
C SER A 604 -27.21 -28.06 1.27
N ILE A 605 -27.63 -27.88 0.02
CA ILE A 605 -26.94 -27.01 -0.95
C ILE A 605 -27.92 -26.04 -1.62
N ARG A 606 -27.40 -24.90 -2.08
CA ARG A 606 -28.15 -23.89 -2.84
C ARG A 606 -27.28 -23.34 -3.96
N VAL A 607 -27.87 -23.14 -5.15
CA VAL A 607 -27.15 -22.51 -6.26
C VAL A 607 -27.01 -21.02 -5.98
N GLU A 608 -25.78 -20.58 -5.74
CA GLU A 608 -25.43 -19.18 -5.54
C GLU A 608 -25.28 -18.47 -6.88
N SER A 609 -24.54 -19.09 -7.81
CA SER A 609 -24.44 -18.59 -9.17
C SER A 609 -24.31 -19.67 -10.24
N ILE A 610 -24.53 -19.27 -11.49
CA ILE A 610 -24.10 -20.01 -12.67
C ILE A 610 -23.06 -19.24 -13.49
N PHE A 611 -22.23 -19.94 -14.25
CA PHE A 611 -21.25 -19.29 -15.11
C PHE A 611 -20.73 -20.09 -16.28
N THR A 612 -20.04 -19.39 -17.18
CA THR A 612 -19.19 -19.96 -18.23
C THR A 612 -17.87 -19.20 -18.33
N HIS A 613 -16.86 -19.83 -18.93
CA HIS A 613 -15.65 -19.15 -19.38
C HIS A 613 -15.81 -18.73 -20.85
N LEU A 614 -15.54 -17.46 -21.14
CA LEU A 614 -15.43 -16.97 -22.50
C LEU A 614 -14.11 -17.44 -23.11
N ALA A 615 -14.17 -17.99 -24.32
CA ALA A 615 -13.00 -18.56 -24.98
C ALA A 615 -12.09 -17.51 -25.61
N ALA A 616 -12.68 -16.44 -26.17
CA ALA A 616 -12.00 -15.47 -27.01
C ALA A 616 -12.49 -14.03 -26.75
N ALA A 617 -12.76 -13.69 -25.49
CA ALA A 617 -13.29 -12.38 -25.13
C ALA A 617 -12.33 -11.22 -25.47
N ASP A 618 -11.04 -11.50 -25.66
CA ASP A 618 -9.97 -10.59 -26.01
C ASP A 618 -9.70 -10.48 -27.53
N ASP A 619 -10.32 -11.34 -28.35
CA ASP A 619 -10.16 -11.35 -29.81
C ASP A 619 -11.41 -10.81 -30.52
N PRO A 620 -11.34 -9.64 -31.18
CA PRO A 620 -12.46 -9.08 -31.93
C PRO A 620 -12.95 -9.90 -33.11
N SER A 621 -12.12 -10.78 -33.67
CA SER A 621 -12.54 -11.64 -34.78
C SER A 621 -13.49 -12.76 -34.32
N GLU A 622 -13.59 -13.01 -33.01
CA GLU A 622 -14.37 -14.11 -32.41
C GLU A 622 -15.59 -13.59 -31.61
N ASP A 623 -16.04 -12.36 -31.88
CA ASP A 623 -17.16 -11.74 -31.16
C ASP A 623 -18.47 -12.51 -31.31
N ASP A 624 -18.77 -13.02 -32.50
CA ASP A 624 -19.98 -13.81 -32.76
C ASP A 624 -19.99 -15.11 -31.95
N PHE A 625 -18.83 -15.75 -31.79
CA PHE A 625 -18.67 -16.92 -30.94
C PHE A 625 -18.91 -16.55 -29.48
N THR A 626 -18.32 -15.45 -29.00
CA THR A 626 -18.50 -14.96 -27.63
C THR A 626 -19.97 -14.65 -27.34
N ARG A 627 -20.67 -13.97 -28.25
CA ARG A 627 -22.12 -13.68 -28.13
C ARG A 627 -22.94 -14.96 -28.09
N THR A 628 -22.58 -15.98 -28.87
CA THR A 628 -23.20 -17.31 -28.82
C THR A 628 -23.01 -17.98 -27.46
N GLN A 629 -21.81 -17.88 -26.86
CA GLN A 629 -21.57 -18.41 -25.50
C GLN A 629 -22.45 -17.74 -24.45
N LEU A 630 -22.64 -16.43 -24.55
CA LEU A 630 -23.46 -15.63 -23.64
C LEU A 630 -24.94 -15.98 -23.77
N ALA A 631 -25.47 -16.07 -25.01
CA ALA A 631 -26.86 -16.45 -25.26
C ALA A 631 -27.19 -17.85 -24.73
N ARG A 632 -26.28 -18.82 -24.86
CA ARG A 632 -26.44 -20.17 -24.29
C ARG A 632 -26.50 -20.16 -22.76
N LEU A 633 -25.70 -19.31 -22.10
CA LEU A 633 -25.75 -19.18 -20.65
C LEU A 633 -27.10 -18.58 -20.21
N ASP A 634 -27.64 -17.62 -20.96
CA ASP A 634 -28.95 -17.03 -20.69
C ASP A 634 -30.09 -18.06 -20.81
N GLU A 635 -30.05 -18.92 -21.83
CA GLU A 635 -31.01 -20.02 -21.99
C GLU A 635 -30.95 -21.00 -20.81
N VAL A 636 -29.73 -21.37 -20.39
CA VAL A 636 -29.50 -22.20 -19.20
C VAL A 636 -30.08 -21.54 -17.96
N GLN A 637 -29.83 -20.24 -17.74
CA GLN A 637 -30.36 -19.51 -16.60
C GLN A 637 -31.88 -19.59 -16.54
N GLN A 638 -32.56 -19.27 -17.64
CA GLN A 638 -34.02 -19.26 -17.71
C GLN A 638 -34.62 -20.63 -17.38
N ARG A 639 -34.04 -21.70 -17.97
CA ARG A 639 -34.50 -23.07 -17.74
C ARG A 639 -34.24 -23.53 -16.30
N LEU A 640 -33.10 -23.13 -15.72
CA LEU A 640 -32.74 -23.47 -14.34
C LEU A 640 -33.64 -22.74 -13.34
N GLU A 641 -33.88 -21.43 -13.51
CA GLU A 641 -34.76 -20.64 -12.64
C GLU A 641 -36.22 -21.13 -12.70
N ALA A 642 -36.71 -21.47 -13.90
CA ALA A 642 -38.03 -22.07 -14.08
C ALA A 642 -38.16 -23.42 -13.35
N GLY A 643 -37.09 -24.21 -13.33
CA GLY A 643 -37.04 -25.49 -12.61
C GLY A 643 -36.95 -25.33 -11.10
N LEU A 644 -36.15 -24.39 -10.60
CA LEU A 644 -35.86 -24.20 -9.18
C LEU A 644 -36.85 -23.29 -8.44
N GLY A 645 -37.60 -22.45 -9.16
CA GLY A 645 -38.57 -21.53 -8.57
C GLY A 645 -37.95 -20.31 -7.86
N TYR A 646 -36.67 -20.02 -8.07
CA TYR A 646 -35.99 -18.83 -7.56
C TYR A 646 -34.94 -18.31 -8.56
N SER A 647 -34.64 -17.01 -8.47
CA SER A 647 -33.63 -16.37 -9.33
C SER A 647 -32.21 -16.74 -8.92
N VAL A 648 -31.35 -16.97 -9.90
CA VAL A 648 -29.96 -17.40 -9.73
C VAL A 648 -29.03 -16.36 -10.34
N ARG A 649 -28.01 -15.94 -9.58
CA ARG A 649 -27.01 -14.97 -10.07
C ARG A 649 -26.18 -15.60 -11.18
N LYS A 650 -25.61 -14.79 -12.08
CA LYS A 650 -24.70 -15.27 -13.11
C LYS A 650 -23.45 -14.44 -13.29
N HIS A 651 -22.39 -15.08 -13.75
CA HIS A 651 -21.18 -14.37 -14.14
C HIS A 651 -20.50 -14.97 -15.38
N ALA A 652 -20.46 -14.26 -16.50
CA ALA A 652 -19.75 -14.73 -17.70
C ALA A 652 -18.45 -13.97 -17.97
N LEU A 653 -18.44 -12.68 -17.64
CA LEU A 653 -17.41 -11.74 -18.11
C LEU A 653 -16.12 -11.88 -17.29
N ASN A 654 -14.99 -12.02 -17.98
CA ASN A 654 -13.67 -11.73 -17.43
C ASN A 654 -13.32 -10.24 -17.68
N THR A 655 -12.13 -9.78 -17.30
CA THR A 655 -11.70 -8.39 -17.53
C THR A 655 -11.90 -7.93 -18.98
N ALA A 656 -11.50 -8.74 -19.98
CA ALA A 656 -11.71 -8.41 -21.40
C ALA A 656 -13.21 -8.36 -21.76
N GLY A 657 -13.98 -9.36 -21.33
CA GLY A 657 -15.41 -9.44 -21.59
C GLY A 657 -16.19 -8.26 -21.03
N ALA A 658 -15.82 -7.77 -19.84
CA ALA A 658 -16.48 -6.62 -19.21
C ALA A 658 -16.26 -5.30 -19.96
N ILE A 659 -15.13 -5.18 -20.66
CA ILE A 659 -14.80 -4.01 -21.47
C ILE A 659 -15.48 -4.08 -22.83
N ARG A 660 -15.46 -5.26 -23.46
CA ARG A 660 -15.88 -5.44 -24.86
C ARG A 660 -17.36 -5.77 -25.02
N PHE A 661 -17.99 -6.32 -23.98
CA PHE A 661 -19.42 -6.67 -23.94
C PHE A 661 -20.13 -6.04 -22.73
N PRO A 662 -20.01 -4.72 -22.49
CA PRO A 662 -20.58 -4.04 -21.32
C PRO A 662 -22.11 -4.08 -21.29
N GLU A 663 -22.75 -4.34 -22.43
CA GLU A 663 -24.19 -4.52 -22.56
C GLU A 663 -24.71 -5.84 -21.98
N TYR A 664 -23.84 -6.84 -21.81
CA TYR A 664 -24.25 -8.13 -21.28
C TYR A 664 -24.58 -8.02 -19.79
N ARG A 665 -25.81 -8.36 -19.43
CA ARG A 665 -26.30 -8.31 -18.05
C ARG A 665 -25.71 -9.46 -17.24
N SER A 666 -24.77 -9.15 -16.35
CA SER A 666 -24.08 -10.10 -15.49
C SER A 666 -24.14 -9.60 -14.04
N ASP A 667 -24.34 -10.49 -13.07
CA ASP A 667 -24.36 -10.12 -11.64
C ASP A 667 -22.95 -9.91 -11.11
N TYR A 668 -21.97 -10.69 -11.60
CA TYR A 668 -20.56 -10.49 -11.29
C TYR A 668 -19.67 -10.45 -12.54
N VAL A 669 -18.51 -9.84 -12.39
CA VAL A 669 -17.36 -9.94 -13.30
C VAL A 669 -16.17 -10.61 -12.61
N ARG A 670 -15.43 -11.45 -13.34
CA ARG A 670 -14.18 -12.05 -12.86
C ARG A 670 -12.98 -11.18 -13.25
N LEU A 671 -12.34 -10.58 -12.26
CA LEU A 671 -11.18 -9.71 -12.44
C LEU A 671 -9.88 -10.50 -12.22
N GLY A 672 -9.05 -10.57 -13.26
CA GLY A 672 -7.75 -11.27 -13.24
C GLY A 672 -6.59 -10.30 -13.48
N ILE A 673 -5.93 -10.41 -14.64
CA ILE A 673 -4.69 -9.70 -14.99
C ILE A 673 -4.80 -8.18 -14.89
N GLY A 674 -5.99 -7.63 -15.11
CA GLY A 674 -6.22 -6.19 -14.94
C GLY A 674 -5.90 -5.71 -13.52
N LEU A 675 -6.08 -6.55 -12.50
CA LEU A 675 -5.70 -6.22 -11.12
C LEU A 675 -4.18 -5.99 -10.97
N TYR A 676 -3.39 -6.62 -11.84
CA TYR A 676 -1.93 -6.59 -11.82
C TYR A 676 -1.34 -5.50 -12.72
N GLY A 677 -2.18 -4.62 -13.26
CA GLY A 677 -1.73 -3.47 -14.05
C GLY A 677 -1.55 -3.76 -15.53
N ILE A 678 -2.08 -4.88 -16.03
CA ILE A 678 -1.90 -5.30 -17.42
C ILE A 678 -3.25 -5.30 -18.11
N THR A 679 -3.35 -4.52 -19.18
CA THR A 679 -4.54 -4.47 -20.02
C THR A 679 -4.60 -5.72 -20.91
N PRO A 680 -5.73 -6.46 -20.94
CA PRO A 680 -5.89 -7.61 -21.84
C PRO A 680 -6.09 -7.21 -23.32
N LEU A 681 -6.18 -5.91 -23.63
CA LEU A 681 -6.46 -5.37 -24.97
C LEU A 681 -5.34 -4.42 -25.36
N ALA A 682 -4.77 -4.58 -26.56
CA ALA A 682 -3.59 -3.82 -26.98
C ALA A 682 -3.84 -2.31 -27.22
N GLN A 683 -5.10 -1.88 -27.34
CA GLN A 683 -5.47 -0.52 -27.76
C GLN A 683 -6.22 0.31 -26.69
N ASP A 684 -6.34 -0.18 -25.46
CA ASP A 684 -7.15 0.47 -24.42
C ASP A 684 -6.29 0.90 -23.21
N GLU A 685 -6.01 2.20 -23.10
CA GLU A 685 -5.36 2.78 -21.92
C GLU A 685 -6.36 2.82 -20.77
N MET A 686 -6.40 1.74 -20.00
CA MET A 686 -7.30 1.63 -18.86
C MET A 686 -6.86 2.40 -17.61
N GLY A 687 -5.70 3.07 -17.64
CA GLY A 687 -5.12 3.72 -16.45
C GLY A 687 -4.75 2.72 -15.35
N LEU A 688 -4.47 1.48 -15.73
CA LEU A 688 -3.99 0.43 -14.83
C LEU A 688 -2.47 0.53 -14.70
N GLU A 689 -1.98 0.33 -13.49
CA GLU A 689 -0.58 0.48 -13.15
C GLU A 689 0.05 -0.87 -12.78
N PRO A 690 1.19 -1.26 -13.39
CA PRO A 690 1.91 -2.47 -13.00
C PRO A 690 2.19 -2.50 -11.50
N ILE A 691 1.81 -3.60 -10.85
CA ILE A 691 1.96 -3.72 -9.40
C ILE A 691 3.30 -4.33 -8.99
N ALA A 692 4.00 -4.99 -9.91
CA ALA A 692 5.18 -5.80 -9.61
C ALA A 692 6.42 -5.29 -10.33
N THR A 693 7.53 -5.22 -9.60
CA THR A 693 8.87 -4.91 -10.12
C THR A 693 9.83 -5.99 -9.67
N LEU A 694 10.55 -6.61 -10.61
CA LEU A 694 11.57 -7.62 -10.33
C LEU A 694 12.96 -7.01 -10.52
N THR A 695 13.70 -6.92 -9.42
CA THR A 695 15.08 -6.44 -9.39
C THR A 695 16.03 -7.54 -8.93
N THR A 696 17.27 -7.46 -9.37
CA THR A 696 18.37 -8.30 -8.90
C THR A 696 19.68 -7.52 -8.90
N GLN A 697 20.81 -8.15 -8.56
CA GLN A 697 22.12 -7.52 -8.59
C GLN A 697 23.14 -8.35 -9.38
N ILE A 698 24.12 -7.67 -9.97
CA ILE A 698 25.26 -8.33 -10.61
C ILE A 698 26.13 -9.00 -9.54
N LEU A 699 26.32 -10.32 -9.63
CA LEU A 699 27.21 -11.07 -8.75
C LEU A 699 28.68 -10.81 -9.05
N GLN A 700 28.98 -10.84 -10.35
CA GLN A 700 30.34 -10.83 -10.86
C GLN A 700 30.32 -10.25 -12.27
N VAL A 701 31.38 -9.52 -12.61
CA VAL A 701 31.70 -9.13 -13.98
C VAL A 701 32.98 -9.86 -14.39
N GLN A 702 32.97 -10.44 -15.60
CA GLN A 702 34.12 -11.12 -16.19
C GLN A 702 34.54 -10.38 -17.48
N GLU A 703 35.84 -10.18 -17.66
CA GLU A 703 36.42 -9.71 -18.92
C GLU A 703 36.74 -10.94 -19.77
N LEU A 704 36.23 -11.00 -21.00
CA LEU A 704 36.43 -12.12 -21.92
C LEU A 704 36.93 -11.62 -23.28
N ASP A 705 37.84 -12.38 -23.87
CA ASP A 705 38.47 -12.08 -25.15
C ASP A 705 37.73 -12.73 -26.34
N PRO A 706 37.90 -12.20 -27.57
CA PRO A 706 37.34 -12.80 -28.77
C PRO A 706 37.71 -14.29 -28.91
N GLY A 707 36.71 -15.13 -29.20
CA GLY A 707 36.86 -16.58 -29.33
C GLY A 707 36.48 -17.37 -28.06
N GLU A 708 36.36 -16.71 -26.91
CA GLU A 708 35.79 -17.31 -25.71
C GLU A 708 34.27 -17.49 -25.81
N THR A 709 33.70 -18.25 -24.87
CA THR A 709 32.27 -18.58 -24.88
C THR A 709 31.67 -18.63 -23.48
N VAL A 710 30.40 -18.25 -23.33
CA VAL A 710 29.67 -18.20 -22.06
C VAL A 710 28.48 -19.17 -22.01
N GLY A 711 28.25 -19.72 -20.82
CA GLY A 711 27.05 -20.48 -20.47
C GLY A 711 26.93 -21.88 -21.08
N TYR A 712 25.77 -22.51 -20.86
CA TYR A 712 25.48 -23.85 -21.34
C TYR A 712 25.61 -23.98 -22.86
N SER A 713 26.19 -25.10 -23.28
CA SER A 713 26.41 -25.44 -24.70
C SER A 713 27.22 -24.39 -25.47
N ARG A 714 27.96 -23.51 -24.76
CA ARG A 714 28.82 -22.48 -25.36
C ARG A 714 28.06 -21.59 -26.35
N LYS A 715 26.80 -21.27 -26.04
CA LYS A 715 25.90 -20.55 -26.94
C LYS A 715 26.14 -19.04 -26.99
N GLY A 716 26.66 -18.45 -25.93
CA GLY A 716 27.13 -17.07 -25.99
C GLY A 716 28.56 -17.06 -26.53
N LYS A 717 28.76 -16.49 -27.71
CA LYS A 717 30.07 -16.39 -28.35
C LYS A 717 30.60 -14.98 -28.19
N ILE A 718 31.86 -14.84 -27.81
CA ILE A 718 32.52 -13.55 -27.65
C ILE A 718 33.23 -13.20 -28.96
N GLU A 719 32.81 -12.10 -29.59
CA GLU A 719 33.34 -11.65 -30.90
C GLU A 719 34.29 -10.46 -30.78
N ARG A 720 34.20 -9.71 -29.67
CA ARG A 720 35.08 -8.60 -29.30
C ARG A 720 35.47 -8.73 -27.83
N HIS A 721 36.49 -8.02 -27.38
CA HIS A 721 36.76 -7.91 -25.94
C HIS A 721 35.51 -7.39 -25.22
N SER A 722 34.99 -8.18 -24.29
CA SER A 722 33.63 -8.01 -23.77
C SER A 722 33.58 -8.16 -22.25
N ARG A 723 32.68 -7.38 -21.62
CA ARG A 723 32.40 -7.43 -20.19
C ARG A 723 31.12 -8.20 -19.96
N ILE A 724 31.17 -9.32 -19.27
CA ILE A 724 30.01 -10.18 -19.04
C ILE A 724 29.60 -10.14 -17.57
N GLY A 725 28.39 -9.63 -17.31
CA GLY A 725 27.76 -9.63 -16.00
C GLY A 725 27.03 -10.94 -15.74
N ILE A 726 27.12 -11.45 -14.51
CA ILE A 726 26.38 -12.64 -14.07
C ILE A 726 25.37 -12.20 -13.00
N ILE A 727 24.10 -12.55 -13.18
CA ILE A 727 23.03 -12.27 -12.19
C ILE A 727 22.43 -13.58 -11.63
N PRO A 728 21.96 -13.60 -10.36
CA PRO A 728 21.44 -14.77 -9.65
C PRO A 728 19.95 -15.03 -9.98
N VAL A 729 19.63 -15.11 -11.28
CA VAL A 729 18.30 -15.48 -11.74
C VAL A 729 18.43 -16.40 -12.95
N GLY A 730 17.86 -17.59 -12.85
CA GLY A 730 17.83 -18.56 -13.94
C GLY A 730 16.44 -19.13 -14.21
N TYR A 731 16.39 -20.24 -14.93
CA TYR A 731 15.12 -20.90 -15.26
C TYR A 731 14.48 -21.59 -14.05
N ALA A 732 15.25 -21.94 -13.01
CA ALA A 732 14.72 -22.47 -11.76
C ALA A 732 13.97 -21.39 -10.94
N ASP A 733 14.26 -20.11 -11.22
CA ASP A 733 13.60 -18.96 -10.59
C ASP A 733 12.38 -18.49 -11.38
N GLY A 734 12.15 -19.06 -12.57
CA GLY A 734 10.96 -18.83 -13.39
C GLY A 734 11.22 -18.17 -14.75
N LEU A 735 12.47 -17.76 -15.06
CA LEU A 735 12.78 -17.12 -16.34
C LEU A 735 12.84 -18.13 -17.50
N PRO A 736 12.05 -17.97 -18.58
CA PRO A 736 12.11 -18.89 -19.70
C PRO A 736 13.47 -18.89 -20.41
N ARG A 737 13.94 -20.06 -20.83
CA ARG A 737 15.21 -20.19 -21.57
C ARG A 737 15.23 -19.43 -22.91
N LEU A 738 14.05 -19.15 -23.47
CA LEU A 738 13.88 -18.36 -24.70
C LEU A 738 14.39 -16.90 -24.55
N LEU A 739 14.52 -16.39 -23.33
CA LEU A 739 15.08 -15.07 -23.06
C LEU A 739 16.60 -14.99 -23.26
N GLY A 740 17.29 -16.12 -23.44
CA GLY A 740 18.74 -16.13 -23.64
C GLY A 740 19.16 -15.60 -25.02
N ASN A 741 20.48 -15.52 -25.24
CA ASN A 741 21.10 -15.21 -26.53
C ASN A 741 20.63 -13.89 -27.18
N GLY A 742 20.43 -12.84 -26.39
CA GLY A 742 20.14 -11.49 -26.89
C GLY A 742 18.66 -11.24 -27.19
N GLN A 743 17.78 -12.21 -26.91
CA GLN A 743 16.33 -12.08 -27.17
C GLN A 743 15.64 -11.04 -26.27
N ILE A 744 16.29 -10.61 -25.19
CA ILE A 744 15.78 -9.56 -24.30
C ILE A 744 16.92 -8.69 -23.78
N THR A 745 16.56 -7.48 -23.33
CA THR A 745 17.46 -6.56 -22.63
C THR A 745 16.87 -6.20 -21.25
N PHE A 746 17.74 -6.02 -20.27
CA PHE A 746 17.38 -5.56 -18.92
C PHE A 746 18.00 -4.19 -18.62
N ARG A 747 17.46 -3.48 -17.63
CA ARG A 747 17.79 -2.07 -17.39
C ARG A 747 18.68 -1.90 -16.16
N LEU A 748 19.75 -1.13 -16.32
CA LEU A 748 20.63 -0.66 -15.25
C LEU A 748 20.11 0.64 -14.61
N PRO A 749 20.65 1.09 -13.46
CA PRO A 749 20.13 2.26 -12.74
C PRO A 749 20.26 3.57 -13.53
N ASP A 750 21.26 3.68 -14.40
CA ASP A 750 21.46 4.83 -15.30
C ASP A 750 20.53 4.81 -16.53
N GLY A 751 19.65 3.82 -16.64
CA GLY A 751 18.72 3.63 -17.75
C GLY A 751 19.28 2.81 -18.91
N THR A 752 20.55 2.43 -18.90
CA THR A 752 21.17 1.63 -19.96
C THR A 752 20.52 0.26 -20.07
N LEU A 753 20.21 -0.17 -21.30
CA LEU A 753 19.66 -1.49 -21.60
C LEU A 753 20.78 -2.44 -22.03
N VAL A 754 20.92 -3.56 -21.32
CA VAL A 754 21.96 -4.58 -21.57
C VAL A 754 21.33 -5.90 -22.02
N PRO A 755 21.77 -6.50 -23.14
CA PRO A 755 21.20 -7.73 -23.66
C PRO A 755 21.67 -8.96 -22.87
N THR A 756 20.84 -10.01 -22.86
CA THR A 756 21.28 -11.34 -22.40
C THR A 756 22.31 -11.94 -23.36
N ILE A 757 23.21 -12.77 -22.85
CA ILE A 757 24.18 -13.49 -23.68
C ILE A 757 24.26 -14.96 -23.25
N GLY A 758 24.27 -15.86 -24.24
CA GLY A 758 24.22 -17.30 -23.98
C GLY A 758 22.86 -17.78 -23.48
N ASN A 759 22.78 -19.07 -23.17
CA ASN A 759 21.55 -19.66 -22.64
C ASN A 759 21.30 -19.22 -21.19
N ILE A 760 20.04 -19.06 -20.81
CA ILE A 760 19.63 -18.98 -19.40
C ILE A 760 20.02 -20.29 -18.70
N CYS A 761 20.77 -20.20 -17.60
CA CYS A 761 21.21 -21.33 -16.78
C CYS A 761 20.22 -21.62 -15.65
N MET A 762 20.51 -22.61 -14.78
CA MET A 762 19.57 -23.05 -13.74
C MET A 762 19.27 -21.94 -12.74
N ASP A 763 20.31 -21.39 -12.12
CA ASP A 763 20.22 -20.37 -11.05
C ASP A 763 20.84 -19.03 -11.46
N THR A 764 21.36 -18.91 -12.69
CA THR A 764 22.02 -17.70 -13.19
C THR A 764 21.73 -17.43 -14.66
N LEU A 765 21.94 -16.18 -15.09
CA LEU A 765 22.04 -15.80 -16.49
C LEU A 765 23.11 -14.72 -16.67
N MET A 766 23.54 -14.54 -17.92
CA MET A 766 24.62 -13.62 -18.27
C MET A 766 24.11 -12.45 -19.10
N LEU A 767 24.69 -11.28 -18.88
CA LEU A 767 24.42 -10.02 -19.56
C LEU A 767 25.68 -9.53 -20.26
N ASP A 768 25.54 -9.01 -21.47
CA ASP A 768 26.62 -8.28 -22.14
C ASP A 768 26.63 -6.83 -21.63
N LEU A 769 27.66 -6.49 -20.86
CA LEU A 769 27.90 -5.18 -20.24
C LEU A 769 29.02 -4.41 -20.96
N THR A 770 29.42 -4.83 -22.15
CA THR A 770 30.59 -4.27 -22.86
C THR A 770 30.44 -2.78 -23.09
N ASP A 771 29.24 -2.32 -23.44
CA ASP A 771 28.94 -0.90 -23.66
C ASP A 771 28.33 -0.22 -22.41
N ALA A 772 28.44 -0.83 -21.23
CA ALA A 772 27.90 -0.33 -19.95
C ALA A 772 29.00 -0.20 -18.87
N PRO A 773 29.89 0.80 -18.97
CA PRO A 773 31.07 0.92 -18.11
C PRO A 773 30.75 1.14 -16.63
N SER A 774 29.58 1.71 -16.32
CA SER A 774 29.06 1.93 -14.96
C SER A 774 28.69 0.63 -14.25
N ALA A 775 28.43 -0.46 -14.98
CA ALA A 775 27.95 -1.72 -14.42
C ALA A 775 29.09 -2.52 -13.77
N VAL A 776 29.06 -2.67 -12.45
CA VAL A 776 29.99 -3.46 -11.64
C VAL A 776 29.26 -4.48 -10.75
N ALA A 777 29.97 -5.38 -10.10
CA ALA A 777 29.36 -6.27 -9.09
C ALA A 777 28.63 -5.44 -8.01
N GLY A 778 27.44 -5.88 -7.63
CA GLY A 778 26.50 -5.18 -6.76
C GLY A 778 25.58 -4.18 -7.46
N THR A 779 25.82 -3.85 -8.74
CA THR A 779 24.91 -2.98 -9.51
C THR A 779 23.55 -3.64 -9.64
N GLU A 780 22.50 -2.91 -9.32
CA GLU A 780 21.12 -3.37 -9.48
C GLU A 780 20.74 -3.51 -10.96
N VAL A 781 19.95 -4.53 -11.29
CA VAL A 781 19.40 -4.78 -12.61
C VAL A 781 17.89 -4.95 -12.48
N THR A 782 17.12 -4.12 -13.18
CA THR A 782 15.67 -4.28 -13.30
C THR A 782 15.32 -5.20 -14.47
N LEU A 783 14.60 -6.28 -14.19
CA LEU A 783 14.17 -7.27 -15.20
C LEU A 783 12.84 -6.86 -15.83
N PHE A 784 11.90 -6.41 -15.00
CA PHE A 784 10.66 -5.75 -15.40
C PHE A 784 10.15 -4.87 -14.25
N GLY A 785 9.33 -3.85 -14.54
CA GLY A 785 8.78 -2.92 -13.56
C GLY A 785 8.43 -1.57 -14.20
N ASP A 786 8.52 -0.49 -13.43
CA ASP A 786 8.20 0.86 -13.89
C ASP A 786 9.04 1.28 -15.09
N GLY A 787 8.38 1.67 -16.18
CA GLY A 787 9.03 2.00 -17.45
C GLY A 787 9.69 0.82 -18.16
N LEU A 788 9.50 -0.43 -17.69
CA LEU A 788 10.02 -1.65 -18.29
C LEU A 788 8.95 -2.76 -18.23
N PRO A 789 7.95 -2.74 -19.11
CA PRO A 789 6.76 -3.57 -18.97
C PRO A 789 7.06 -5.06 -19.14
N ILE A 790 6.39 -5.88 -18.35
CA ILE A 790 6.53 -7.35 -18.37
C ILE A 790 6.12 -7.98 -19.71
N THR A 791 5.28 -7.30 -20.51
CA THR A 791 4.88 -7.76 -21.84
C THR A 791 6.07 -8.00 -22.77
N ARG A 792 7.15 -7.23 -22.61
CA ARG A 792 8.39 -7.47 -23.36
C ARG A 792 8.95 -8.88 -23.15
N LEU A 793 8.85 -9.42 -21.94
CA LEU A 793 9.33 -10.77 -21.63
C LEU A 793 8.38 -11.82 -22.22
N SER A 794 7.07 -11.61 -22.13
CA SER A 794 6.10 -12.55 -22.71
C SER A 794 6.17 -12.58 -24.23
N ASP A 795 6.34 -11.43 -24.88
CA ASP A 795 6.47 -11.30 -26.34
C ASP A 795 7.74 -12.00 -26.83
N ALA A 796 8.88 -11.79 -26.17
CA ALA A 796 10.14 -12.47 -26.46
C ALA A 796 10.04 -14.01 -26.29
N CYS A 797 9.11 -14.48 -25.46
CA CYS A 797 8.86 -15.89 -25.22
C CYS A 797 7.67 -16.46 -26.00
N GLN A 798 6.96 -15.66 -26.81
CA GLN A 798 5.73 -16.04 -27.50
C GLN A 798 4.66 -16.60 -26.54
N THR A 799 4.46 -15.92 -25.41
CA THR A 799 3.47 -16.29 -24.38
C THR A 799 2.73 -15.05 -23.86
N ILE A 800 1.98 -15.19 -22.77
CA ILE A 800 1.20 -14.17 -22.10
C ILE A 800 1.84 -13.76 -20.76
N PRO A 801 1.62 -12.53 -20.27
CA PRO A 801 2.16 -12.04 -19.01
C PRO A 801 1.83 -12.91 -17.78
N TYR A 802 0.65 -13.56 -17.77
CA TYR A 802 0.28 -14.50 -16.70
C TYR A 802 1.30 -15.63 -16.54
N GLU A 803 1.81 -16.18 -17.64
CA GLU A 803 2.76 -17.29 -17.60
C GLU A 803 4.08 -16.85 -16.98
N ILE A 804 4.56 -15.65 -17.32
CA ILE A 804 5.80 -15.10 -16.75
C ILE A 804 5.66 -14.90 -15.24
N LEU A 805 4.58 -14.26 -14.78
CA LEU A 805 4.34 -13.99 -13.37
C LEU A 805 4.15 -15.26 -12.53
N SER A 806 3.31 -16.18 -12.99
CA SER A 806 3.00 -17.42 -12.27
C SER A 806 4.17 -18.41 -12.19
N ARG A 807 5.18 -18.26 -13.05
CA ARG A 807 6.42 -19.06 -13.01
C ARG A 807 7.41 -18.60 -11.95
N LEU A 808 7.28 -17.38 -11.42
CA LEU A 808 8.24 -16.85 -10.47
C LEU A 808 8.27 -17.70 -9.19
N SER A 809 9.45 -18.26 -8.93
CA SER A 809 9.66 -19.21 -7.84
C SER A 809 9.37 -18.61 -6.47
N SER A 810 9.07 -19.47 -5.49
CA SER A 810 9.05 -19.09 -4.07
C SER A 810 10.45 -18.74 -3.54
N ARG A 811 11.53 -19.08 -4.28
CA ARG A 811 12.92 -18.68 -3.98
C ARG A 811 13.17 -17.18 -4.13
N ILE A 812 12.35 -16.47 -4.89
CA ILE A 812 12.45 -15.01 -5.04
C ILE A 812 11.78 -14.35 -3.84
N ALA A 813 12.48 -13.43 -3.16
CA ALA A 813 11.89 -12.64 -2.08
C ALA A 813 10.72 -11.83 -2.62
N ARG A 814 9.64 -11.76 -1.86
CA ARG A 814 8.53 -10.84 -2.13
C ARG A 814 8.57 -9.73 -1.10
N GLN A 815 8.59 -8.49 -1.56
CA GLN A 815 8.53 -7.32 -0.69
C GLN A 815 7.23 -6.58 -1.00
N TYR A 816 6.38 -6.41 0.01
CA TYR A 816 5.10 -5.73 -0.14
C TYR A 816 5.19 -4.32 0.42
N TYR A 817 4.62 -3.36 -0.30
CA TYR A 817 4.59 -1.98 0.16
C TYR A 817 3.31 -1.26 -0.22
N SER A 818 3.04 -0.17 0.48
CA SER A 818 1.92 0.75 0.21
C SER A 818 2.44 2.17 0.39
N GLU A 819 2.14 3.03 -0.58
CA GLU A 819 2.52 4.45 -0.60
C GLU A 819 1.69 5.36 0.31
#